data_AF-S2DBP0-F1
#
_entry.id   AF-S2DBP0-F1
#
_cell.length_a   1.000
_cell.length_b   1.000
_cell.length_c   1.000
_cell.angle_alpha   90.00
_cell.angle_beta   90.00
_cell.angle_gamma   90.00
#
_symmetry.space_group_name_H-M   'P 1'
#
loop_
_entity.id
_entity.type
_entity.pdbx_description
1 polymer ?
#
loop_
_entity_poly.entity_id
_entity_poly.type
_entity_poly.pdbx_seq_one_letter_code
_entity_poly.pdbx_strand_id
1 'polypeptide(L)'
;MKEIKISFSGTLKIEEFHENGEIDLNAIVKHINTTILIPAIEQSLQSKADTFSTSKIGASIISDQIISENTVTLERFGGEAYFRYFENLAFNGKLIRSPNGLFQNSDLGKTFCGLFFHKNPETPENDLFYPGIKGSRYAKILRVISENEIEVDFDFNQSSGPAYVFFDNSLAWKRAVRHIQSKQNSDDTLLLGMDKTFVIPDYESIEITNDTFVIGERCNLLIGREDYFRWSEKKTIKQGDCLMVVGSAKTKVGLRVNICPPFRRVPDANPIMTPIFRGQQNPQPYKIILMDCNTNSLKEGHPSENICGWGFGFHYDNETVIVGKNIVHSGGSFMDFKSPYGRNITAVFENVRTDFEPEEKFGNTSFKVSGFVLGNQFHITSDQTAFQIFTNEFGIGSNLSTILHIGRFTYQIDGPSSVINGKTIQLRLNPSRGKYLVRSKNSIYSKNQELHAGDVLFHQGIRYTVIAKDRSPSMEWASFLNGNDMYKAHALIATLDKVLPIEEGWLEFEIEPVERDLPEQPAFLIYKSNRHYPTTLQTQFGDQQILSSDLIGHLSYNHRQIRLWAKDFIHKGYYRQTAAGKGEEFYCLIGCSGFGNEFNPSVPVRNDAPMPEEASELIALLKKKTMDFKTDSPKKPGLLPG
;
A
#
# COMPACT_ATOMS: atom_id res chain seq x y z
N MET A 1 -49.18 -37.14 -18.66
CA MET A 1 -48.21 -36.12 -18.24
C MET A 1 -48.84 -35.31 -17.10
N LYS A 2 -48.07 -34.95 -16.07
CA LYS A 2 -48.37 -33.83 -15.17
C LYS A 2 -47.15 -32.91 -15.22
N GLU A 3 -47.39 -31.61 -15.27
CA GLU A 3 -46.37 -30.57 -15.48
C GLU A 3 -46.13 -29.84 -14.15
N ILE A 4 -44.86 -29.65 -13.76
CA ILE A 4 -44.52 -28.85 -12.58
C ILE A 4 -44.06 -27.48 -13.08
N LYS A 5 -44.84 -26.44 -12.82
CA LYS A 5 -44.45 -25.06 -13.10
C LYS A 5 -43.74 -24.45 -11.89
N ILE A 6 -42.54 -23.94 -12.13
CA ILE A 6 -41.70 -23.23 -11.17
C ILE A 6 -41.39 -21.87 -11.79
N SER A 7 -41.57 -20.79 -11.03
CA SER A 7 -41.20 -19.43 -11.45
C SER A 7 -40.39 -18.75 -10.35
N PHE A 8 -39.55 -17.78 -10.74
CA PHE A 8 -38.59 -17.13 -9.83
C PHE A 8 -38.87 -15.62 -9.74
N SER A 9 -39.29 -15.18 -8.55
CA SER A 9 -39.48 -13.77 -8.19
C SER A 9 -38.91 -13.46 -6.80
N GLY A 10 -37.85 -14.18 -6.40
CA GLY A 10 -37.16 -14.01 -5.11
C GLY A 10 -37.70 -14.89 -3.97
N THR A 11 -38.82 -15.59 -4.16
CA THR A 11 -39.32 -16.64 -3.25
C THR A 11 -39.69 -17.87 -4.07
N LEU A 12 -39.37 -19.09 -3.60
CA LEU A 12 -39.82 -20.32 -4.24
C LEU A 12 -41.28 -20.60 -3.85
N LYS A 13 -42.11 -20.92 -4.84
CA LYS A 13 -43.52 -21.29 -4.64
C LYS A 13 -43.87 -22.49 -5.53
N ILE A 14 -44.51 -23.49 -4.95
CA ILE A 14 -44.99 -24.70 -5.63
C ILE A 14 -46.52 -24.67 -5.48
N GLU A 15 -47.25 -24.70 -6.59
CA GLU A 15 -48.63 -24.19 -6.59
C GLU A 15 -49.74 -25.26 -6.59
N GLU A 16 -49.45 -26.55 -6.80
CA GLU A 16 -50.46 -27.61 -6.66
C GLU A 16 -49.88 -29.02 -6.42
N PHE A 17 -50.65 -29.89 -5.76
CA PHE A 17 -50.37 -31.32 -5.59
C PHE A 17 -51.69 -32.12 -5.48
N HIS A 18 -51.70 -33.36 -6.00
CA HIS A 18 -52.78 -34.33 -5.83
C HIS A 18 -52.20 -35.73 -5.62
N GLU A 19 -52.95 -36.56 -4.89
CA GLU A 19 -52.45 -37.69 -4.09
C GLU A 19 -51.85 -38.90 -4.85
N ASN A 20 -51.15 -39.75 -4.08
CA ASN A 20 -50.80 -41.15 -4.36
C ASN A 20 -49.77 -41.41 -5.48
N GLY A 21 -48.57 -40.84 -5.33
CA GLY A 21 -47.35 -41.33 -5.95
C GLY A 21 -46.12 -40.91 -5.13
N GLU A 22 -45.19 -41.83 -4.88
CA GLU A 22 -43.96 -41.50 -4.14
C GLU A 22 -43.05 -40.58 -4.96
N ILE A 23 -42.52 -39.56 -4.28
CA ILE A 23 -41.61 -38.60 -4.89
C ILE A 23 -40.19 -39.12 -4.70
N ASP A 24 -39.44 -39.12 -5.79
CA ASP A 24 -37.98 -39.21 -5.78
C ASP A 24 -37.44 -37.93 -5.12
N LEU A 25 -37.57 -37.79 -3.79
CA LEU A 25 -36.98 -36.69 -3.01
C LEU A 25 -35.46 -36.78 -3.04
N ASN A 26 -34.98 -38.03 -3.12
CA ASN A 26 -33.73 -38.37 -3.77
C ASN A 26 -33.45 -37.40 -4.93
N ALA A 27 -34.23 -37.39 -6.03
CA ALA A 27 -34.09 -36.51 -7.21
C ALA A 27 -33.81 -35.03 -6.92
N ILE A 28 -33.99 -34.56 -5.67
CA ILE A 28 -34.01 -33.17 -5.26
C ILE A 28 -33.09 -32.83 -4.03
N VAL A 29 -31.82 -33.35 -3.85
CA VAL A 29 -30.82 -32.94 -2.73
C VAL A 29 -29.23 -32.63 -2.94
N LYS A 30 -28.67 -32.30 -4.16
CA LYS A 30 -27.43 -31.58 -4.80
C LYS A 30 -27.53 -30.38 -5.86
N HIS A 31 -28.69 -29.72 -6.17
CA HIS A 31 -28.95 -28.41 -6.85
C HIS A 31 -29.43 -27.13 -6.02
N ILE A 32 -29.80 -27.13 -4.72
CA ILE A 32 -30.16 -26.00 -3.81
C ILE A 32 -29.82 -26.24 -2.31
N ASN A 33 -28.57 -26.03 -1.85
CA ASN A 33 -28.16 -25.74 -0.43
C ASN A 33 -26.62 -25.52 -0.21
N THR A 34 -25.82 -25.04 -1.17
CA THR A 34 -25.41 -23.64 -0.98
C THR A 34 -26.64 -22.77 -0.87
N THR A 35 -26.58 -21.68 -0.13
CA THR A 35 -27.42 -20.53 -0.42
C THR A 35 -26.98 -20.01 -1.81
N ILE A 36 -27.62 -20.33 -2.95
CA ILE A 36 -28.92 -21.02 -3.16
C ILE A 36 -28.82 -22.09 -4.30
N LEU A 37 -27.79 -22.98 -4.32
CA LEU A 37 -27.59 -23.98 -5.40
C LEU A 37 -26.80 -25.33 -5.18
N ILE A 38 -26.36 -25.76 -3.98
CA ILE A 38 -25.85 -27.16 -3.72
C ILE A 38 -26.94 -28.14 -3.19
N PRO A 39 -27.21 -28.68 -1.99
CA PRO A 39 -28.29 -29.70 -1.82
C PRO A 39 -29.76 -29.66 -2.43
N ALA A 40 -29.97 -29.87 -3.76
CA ALA A 40 -31.20 -30.27 -4.57
C ALA A 40 -31.22 -31.25 -5.87
N ILE A 41 -30.22 -32.14 -6.17
CA ILE A 41 -30.06 -33.47 -6.90
C ILE A 41 -29.11 -34.60 -6.22
N GLU A 42 -29.01 -34.94 -4.90
CA GLU A 42 -27.81 -35.71 -4.33
C GLU A 42 -28.12 -37.16 -3.98
N GLN A 43 -28.93 -37.27 -2.94
CA GLN A 43 -30.06 -38.17 -2.77
C GLN A 43 -30.47 -38.73 -4.18
N SER A 44 -30.45 -37.94 -5.28
CA SER A 44 -30.88 -38.27 -6.64
C SER A 44 -30.03 -39.24 -7.41
N LEU A 45 -28.72 -38.96 -7.49
CA LEU A 45 -27.88 -39.51 -8.54
C LEU A 45 -27.15 -40.75 -8.04
N GLN A 46 -27.07 -40.94 -6.73
CA GLN A 46 -26.19 -41.95 -6.11
C GLN A 46 -26.88 -42.95 -5.16
N SER A 47 -28.22 -42.98 -5.08
CA SER A 47 -28.95 -44.22 -4.71
C SER A 47 -29.56 -44.97 -5.91
N LYS A 48 -29.21 -44.55 -7.13
CA LYS A 48 -29.39 -45.30 -8.40
C LYS A 48 -28.01 -45.73 -8.94
N ALA A 49 -27.17 -46.24 -8.06
CA ALA A 49 -25.83 -46.71 -8.39
C ALA A 49 -25.85 -48.23 -8.57
N ASP A 50 -25.90 -48.69 -9.83
CA ASP A 50 -25.84 -50.13 -10.15
C ASP A 50 -25.23 -50.39 -11.54
N THR A 51 -23.93 -50.08 -11.70
CA THR A 51 -22.96 -50.72 -12.62
C THR A 51 -21.58 -50.05 -12.53
N PHE A 52 -20.54 -50.71 -13.08
CA PHE A 52 -19.14 -50.26 -13.21
C PHE A 52 -18.25 -50.22 -11.95
N SER A 53 -17.77 -51.41 -11.58
CA SER A 53 -16.35 -51.73 -11.31
C SER A 53 -15.46 -50.64 -10.66
N THR A 54 -15.34 -50.69 -9.33
CA THR A 54 -14.37 -49.90 -8.57
C THR A 54 -12.94 -50.44 -8.73
N SER A 55 -12.11 -49.78 -9.56
CA SER A 55 -10.68 -50.07 -9.62
C SER A 55 -9.82 -48.79 -9.58
N LYS A 56 -9.07 -48.63 -8.48
CA LYS A 56 -7.95 -47.68 -8.28
C LYS A 56 -8.18 -46.23 -8.74
N ILE A 57 -9.00 -45.47 -8.02
CA ILE A 57 -8.73 -44.03 -7.84
C ILE A 57 -7.87 -43.88 -6.59
N GLY A 58 -6.58 -43.57 -6.79
CA GLY A 58 -5.64 -43.31 -5.71
C GLY A 58 -5.85 -41.93 -5.11
N ALA A 59 -6.89 -41.74 -4.31
CA ALA A 59 -7.06 -40.55 -3.50
C ALA A 59 -5.88 -40.44 -2.52
N SER A 60 -5.02 -39.45 -2.70
CA SER A 60 -4.07 -39.04 -1.67
C SER A 60 -4.87 -38.39 -0.53
N ILE A 61 -5.26 -39.21 0.44
CA ILE A 61 -5.82 -38.72 1.70
C ILE A 61 -4.72 -37.88 2.35
N ILE A 62 -4.82 -36.57 2.20
CA ILE A 62 -4.17 -35.63 3.11
C ILE A 62 -4.73 -36.01 4.48
N SER A 63 -3.86 -36.50 5.36
CA SER A 63 -4.27 -36.85 6.71
C SER A 63 -4.88 -35.62 7.37
N ASP A 64 -6.16 -35.66 7.72
CA ASP A 64 -6.74 -34.74 8.67
C ASP A 64 -6.01 -34.93 10.00
N GLN A 65 -4.93 -34.17 10.16
CA GLN A 65 -4.25 -33.99 11.44
C GLN A 65 -5.28 -33.43 12.43
N ILE A 66 -5.05 -33.66 13.73
CA ILE A 66 -5.94 -33.15 14.78
C ILE A 66 -5.68 -31.65 14.93
N ILE A 67 -6.17 -30.87 13.96
CA ILE A 67 -6.18 -29.41 13.99
C ILE A 67 -7.04 -29.02 15.19
N SER A 68 -6.40 -28.46 16.23
CA SER A 68 -7.09 -27.99 17.43
C SER A 68 -8.28 -27.08 17.09
N GLU A 69 -9.33 -27.10 17.92
CA GLU A 69 -10.60 -26.43 17.63
C GLU A 69 -10.47 -24.92 17.33
N ASN A 70 -9.41 -24.29 17.84
CA ASN A 70 -9.06 -22.88 17.65
C ASN A 70 -8.04 -22.65 16.52
N THR A 71 -8.01 -23.51 15.50
CA THR A 71 -7.06 -23.39 14.38
C THR A 71 -7.74 -23.60 13.03
N VAL A 72 -7.39 -22.74 12.07
CA VAL A 72 -7.88 -22.77 10.70
C VAL A 72 -6.74 -22.58 9.70
N THR A 73 -6.92 -23.05 8.47
CA THR A 73 -5.97 -22.88 7.36
C THR A 73 -6.64 -22.11 6.22
N LEU A 74 -5.87 -21.59 5.26
CA LEU A 74 -6.48 -21.01 4.05
C LEU A 74 -7.17 -22.09 3.20
N GLU A 75 -6.60 -23.29 3.16
CA GLU A 75 -7.16 -24.46 2.49
C GLU A 75 -8.59 -24.79 2.99
N ARG A 76 -8.87 -24.66 4.30
CA ARG A 76 -10.22 -24.82 4.89
C ARG A 76 -11.29 -23.87 4.31
N PHE A 77 -10.91 -22.78 3.66
CA PHE A 77 -11.84 -21.81 3.04
C PHE A 77 -11.81 -21.81 1.51
N GLY A 78 -11.15 -22.81 0.91
CA GLY A 78 -10.95 -22.95 -0.53
C GLY A 78 -9.71 -22.22 -1.06
N GLY A 79 -8.70 -22.00 -0.22
CA GLY A 79 -7.38 -21.53 -0.65
C GLY A 79 -6.49 -22.67 -1.14
N GLU A 80 -5.42 -22.31 -1.85
CA GLU A 80 -4.35 -23.25 -2.23
C GLU A 80 -3.01 -22.53 -2.19
N ALA A 81 -2.02 -23.13 -1.54
CA ALA A 81 -0.64 -22.70 -1.60
C ALA A 81 0.00 -23.12 -2.93
N TYR A 82 -0.21 -22.31 -3.96
CA TYR A 82 0.37 -22.51 -5.27
C TYR A 82 1.00 -21.20 -5.75
N PHE A 83 2.31 -21.25 -5.98
CA PHE A 83 3.09 -20.19 -6.61
C PHE A 83 4.30 -20.83 -7.30
N ARG A 84 4.49 -20.51 -8.58
CA ARG A 84 5.58 -21.01 -9.42
C ARG A 84 6.06 -19.87 -10.29
N TYR A 85 7.31 -19.44 -10.12
CA TYR A 85 7.94 -18.41 -10.95
C TYR A 85 8.66 -19.04 -12.16
N PHE A 86 8.69 -18.31 -13.28
CA PHE A 86 9.26 -18.75 -14.53
C PHE A 86 10.03 -17.61 -15.22
N GLU A 87 11.26 -17.90 -15.65
CA GLU A 87 12.04 -17.02 -16.51
C GLU A 87 11.93 -17.43 -17.97
N ASN A 88 12.16 -16.48 -18.88
CA ASN A 88 12.40 -16.73 -20.30
C ASN A 88 11.30 -17.55 -21.00
N LEU A 89 10.04 -17.32 -20.63
CA LEU A 89 8.90 -17.83 -21.39
C LEU A 89 8.81 -17.10 -22.74
N ALA A 90 8.33 -17.78 -23.77
CA ALA A 90 7.97 -17.18 -25.05
C ALA A 90 6.44 -17.01 -25.15
N PHE A 91 6.02 -15.93 -25.79
CA PHE A 91 4.63 -15.50 -25.91
C PHE A 91 4.20 -15.50 -27.38
N ASN A 92 3.01 -16.02 -27.65
CA ASN A 92 2.39 -16.03 -28.98
C ASN A 92 0.87 -15.86 -28.83
N GLY A 93 0.44 -14.64 -28.50
CA GLY A 93 -0.95 -14.35 -28.18
C GLY A 93 -1.41 -15.15 -26.97
N LYS A 94 -2.43 -16.00 -27.13
CA LYS A 94 -2.94 -16.87 -26.06
C LYS A 94 -2.05 -18.07 -25.70
N LEU A 95 -1.04 -18.38 -26.51
CA LEU A 95 -0.12 -19.49 -26.26
C LEU A 95 1.14 -19.01 -25.54
N ILE A 96 1.39 -19.60 -24.37
CA ILE A 96 2.60 -19.35 -23.58
C ILE A 96 3.48 -20.59 -23.64
N ARG A 97 4.75 -20.42 -24.00
CA ARG A 97 5.72 -21.51 -24.18
C ARG A 97 6.85 -21.42 -23.17
N SER A 98 7.22 -22.57 -22.62
CA SER A 98 8.45 -22.76 -21.85
C SER A 98 9.47 -23.52 -22.68
N PRO A 99 10.77 -23.16 -22.63
CA PRO A 99 11.83 -23.96 -23.23
C PRO A 99 12.18 -25.23 -22.44
N ASN A 100 11.74 -25.34 -21.17
CA ASN A 100 12.31 -26.25 -20.17
C ASN A 100 11.26 -27.16 -19.47
N GLY A 101 10.13 -27.47 -20.10
CA GLY A 101 9.14 -28.41 -19.56
C GLY A 101 8.48 -27.95 -18.24
N LEU A 102 8.25 -26.64 -18.09
CA LEU A 102 7.88 -26.06 -16.80
C LEU A 102 6.39 -26.12 -16.43
N PHE A 103 5.47 -26.43 -17.35
CA PHE A 103 4.03 -26.47 -17.06
C PHE A 103 3.52 -27.85 -16.63
N GLN A 104 2.47 -27.88 -15.83
CA GLN A 104 1.90 -29.09 -15.23
C GLN A 104 0.37 -29.04 -15.27
N ASN A 105 -0.31 -30.19 -15.31
CA ASN A 105 -1.78 -30.24 -15.26
C ASN A 105 -2.39 -29.60 -13.98
N SER A 106 -1.59 -29.43 -12.92
CA SER A 106 -1.95 -28.66 -11.72
C SER A 106 -2.00 -27.14 -11.93
N ASP A 107 -1.41 -26.60 -13.00
CA ASP A 107 -1.55 -25.19 -13.41
C ASP A 107 -2.93 -24.91 -14.04
N LEU A 108 -3.70 -25.94 -14.42
CA LEU A 108 -4.99 -25.79 -15.09
C LEU A 108 -6.00 -25.00 -14.24
N GLY A 109 -6.61 -23.97 -14.83
CA GLY A 109 -7.60 -23.12 -14.16
C GLY A 109 -7.00 -22.10 -13.18
N LYS A 110 -5.69 -22.14 -12.92
CA LYS A 110 -4.98 -21.16 -12.07
C LYS A 110 -4.70 -19.85 -12.81
N THR A 111 -4.22 -18.87 -12.06
CA THR A 111 -3.92 -17.54 -12.59
C THR A 111 -2.47 -17.47 -13.04
N PHE A 112 -2.25 -17.13 -14.30
CA PHE A 112 -0.97 -16.77 -14.88
C PHE A 112 -0.80 -15.25 -14.79
N CYS A 113 0.36 -14.77 -14.32
CA CYS A 113 0.75 -13.36 -14.39
C CYS A 113 2.00 -13.23 -15.25
N GLY A 114 1.86 -12.69 -16.47
CA GLY A 114 3.00 -12.28 -17.29
C GLY A 114 3.46 -10.89 -16.86
N LEU A 115 4.71 -10.76 -16.47
CA LEU A 115 5.22 -9.54 -15.83
C LEU A 115 5.69 -8.50 -16.86
N PHE A 116 5.76 -7.24 -16.44
CA PHE A 116 6.47 -6.10 -17.06
C PHE A 116 6.11 -5.68 -18.51
N PHE A 117 5.37 -6.46 -19.30
CA PHE A 117 5.56 -6.43 -20.78
C PHE A 117 4.31 -6.31 -21.69
N HIS A 118 3.19 -5.68 -21.25
CA HIS A 118 2.02 -5.42 -22.14
C HIS A 118 1.70 -3.95 -22.41
N LYS A 119 1.53 -3.59 -23.69
CA LYS A 119 0.62 -2.50 -24.11
C LYS A 119 -0.80 -3.06 -24.04
N ASN A 120 -1.77 -2.34 -23.46
CA ASN A 120 -3.13 -2.88 -23.35
C ASN A 120 -3.80 -2.94 -24.74
N PRO A 121 -4.58 -3.98 -25.08
CA PRO A 121 -5.18 -4.11 -26.41
C PRO A 121 -6.22 -3.01 -26.72
N GLU A 122 -6.79 -2.37 -25.70
CA GLU A 122 -7.72 -1.24 -25.84
C GLU A 122 -7.24 0.05 -25.16
N THR A 123 -5.98 0.15 -24.71
CA THR A 123 -5.44 1.47 -24.36
C THR A 123 -5.20 2.25 -25.65
N PRO A 124 -5.57 3.54 -25.71
CA PRO A 124 -4.95 4.46 -26.64
C PRO A 124 -3.43 4.43 -26.44
N GLU A 125 -2.64 5.02 -27.35
CA GLU A 125 -1.18 5.08 -27.17
C GLU A 125 -0.80 5.77 -25.83
N ASN A 126 -1.68 6.65 -25.36
CA ASN A 126 -1.78 7.06 -23.98
C ASN A 126 -2.87 6.26 -23.24
N ASP A 127 -2.50 5.35 -22.33
CA ASP A 127 -3.34 5.10 -21.15
C ASP A 127 -3.47 6.44 -20.41
N LEU A 128 -4.68 6.86 -20.04
CA LEU A 128 -4.89 8.14 -19.36
C LEU A 128 -4.23 8.21 -17.97
N PHE A 129 -3.83 7.07 -17.40
CA PHE A 129 -3.12 6.96 -16.13
C PHE A 129 -1.63 6.65 -16.33
N TYR A 130 -1.30 5.73 -17.25
CA TYR A 130 0.08 5.25 -17.50
C TYR A 130 0.47 5.06 -18.98
N PRO A 131 0.58 6.14 -19.76
CA PRO A 131 1.18 6.14 -21.09
C PRO A 131 2.59 5.54 -21.06
N GLY A 132 3.00 4.89 -22.14
CA GLY A 132 4.31 4.26 -22.28
C GLY A 132 4.60 3.05 -21.36
N ILE A 133 3.95 2.92 -20.19
CA ILE A 133 4.22 1.84 -19.24
C ILE A 133 3.64 0.53 -19.74
N LYS A 134 4.52 -0.33 -20.26
CA LYS A 134 4.24 -1.76 -20.42
C LYS A 134 3.88 -2.33 -19.04
N GLY A 135 2.68 -2.89 -18.88
CA GLY A 135 2.17 -3.42 -17.61
C GLY A 135 2.19 -4.95 -17.54
N SER A 136 2.13 -5.48 -16.32
CA SER A 136 1.94 -6.91 -16.04
C SER A 136 0.48 -7.31 -16.25
N ARG A 137 0.19 -8.52 -16.71
CA ARG A 137 -1.19 -8.97 -17.01
C ARG A 137 -1.51 -10.32 -16.40
N TYR A 138 -2.70 -10.37 -15.79
CA TYR A 138 -3.29 -11.54 -15.17
C TYR A 138 -4.24 -12.22 -16.16
N ALA A 139 -4.10 -13.52 -16.32
CA ALA A 139 -4.89 -14.38 -17.20
C ALA A 139 -5.22 -15.69 -16.50
N LYS A 140 -6.29 -16.38 -16.91
CA LYS A 140 -6.59 -17.74 -16.45
C LYS A 140 -6.01 -18.76 -17.42
N ILE A 141 -5.39 -19.82 -16.88
CA ILE A 141 -4.96 -20.98 -17.67
C ILE A 141 -6.20 -21.78 -18.08
N LEU A 142 -6.49 -21.79 -19.38
CA LEU A 142 -7.62 -22.50 -19.98
C LEU A 142 -7.28 -23.96 -20.28
N ARG A 143 -6.05 -24.21 -20.78
CA ARG A 143 -5.56 -25.56 -21.11
C ARG A 143 -4.06 -25.67 -20.82
N VAL A 144 -3.64 -26.86 -20.41
CA VAL A 144 -2.25 -27.29 -20.45
C VAL A 144 -2.13 -28.20 -21.67
N ILE A 145 -1.34 -27.79 -22.67
CA ILE A 145 -1.21 -28.50 -23.95
C ILE A 145 -0.04 -29.49 -23.87
N SER A 146 1.05 -29.08 -23.23
CA SER A 146 2.17 -29.94 -22.85
C SER A 146 2.94 -29.30 -21.69
N GLU A 147 3.96 -29.98 -21.17
CA GLU A 147 4.91 -29.39 -20.22
C GLU A 147 5.61 -28.14 -20.78
N ASN A 148 5.67 -27.98 -22.11
CA ASN A 148 6.24 -26.82 -22.78
C ASN A 148 5.22 -25.76 -23.22
N GLU A 149 3.91 -26.00 -23.12
CA GLU A 149 2.90 -25.06 -23.67
C GLU A 149 1.57 -25.05 -22.89
N ILE A 150 1.09 -23.85 -22.56
CA ILE A 150 -0.24 -23.57 -22.01
C ILE A 150 -1.03 -22.59 -22.90
N GLU A 151 -2.35 -22.66 -22.81
CA GLU A 151 -3.28 -21.69 -23.40
C GLU A 151 -3.97 -20.89 -22.29
N VAL A 152 -4.02 -19.57 -22.43
CA VAL A 152 -4.62 -18.64 -21.46
C VAL A 152 -5.75 -17.80 -22.09
N ASP A 153 -6.60 -17.20 -21.26
CA ASP A 153 -7.76 -16.43 -21.74
C ASP A 153 -7.43 -15.04 -22.33
N PHE A 154 -6.26 -14.47 -21.99
CA PHE A 154 -5.76 -13.17 -22.44
C PHE A 154 -4.74 -13.28 -23.59
N ASP A 155 -4.65 -12.27 -24.45
CA ASP A 155 -3.76 -12.26 -25.62
C ASP A 155 -2.44 -11.51 -25.33
N PHE A 156 -1.32 -12.25 -25.33
CA PHE A 156 0.00 -11.72 -24.99
C PHE A 156 0.72 -11.16 -26.22
N ASN A 157 0.57 -9.84 -26.42
CA ASN A 157 1.15 -9.04 -27.52
C ASN A 157 2.66 -8.73 -27.40
N GLN A 158 3.44 -9.67 -26.86
CA GLN A 158 4.89 -9.61 -26.70
C GLN A 158 5.53 -10.92 -27.19
N SER A 159 6.86 -11.00 -27.27
CA SER A 159 7.57 -12.19 -27.75
C SER A 159 8.13 -13.09 -26.65
N SER A 160 8.63 -12.53 -25.55
CA SER A 160 9.20 -13.28 -24.43
C SER A 160 9.38 -12.45 -23.15
N GLY A 161 9.39 -13.12 -22.00
CA GLY A 161 9.56 -12.49 -20.69
C GLY A 161 9.36 -13.43 -19.50
N PRO A 162 9.49 -12.92 -18.26
CA PRO A 162 9.23 -13.67 -17.04
C PRO A 162 7.74 -13.64 -16.64
N ALA A 163 7.33 -14.61 -15.84
CA ALA A 163 5.95 -14.76 -15.36
C ALA A 163 5.89 -15.56 -14.05
N TYR A 164 4.71 -15.63 -13.43
CA TYR A 164 4.42 -16.64 -12.42
C TYR A 164 3.00 -17.20 -12.57
N VAL A 165 2.80 -18.46 -12.15
CA VAL A 165 1.48 -19.08 -12.00
C VAL A 165 1.18 -19.25 -10.53
N PHE A 166 -0.04 -18.90 -10.13
CA PHE A 166 -0.46 -18.92 -8.74
C PHE A 166 -1.95 -19.24 -8.57
N PHE A 167 -2.32 -19.65 -7.36
CA PHE A 167 -3.72 -19.71 -6.95
C PHE A 167 -4.12 -18.42 -6.24
N ASP A 168 -5.20 -17.78 -6.69
CA ASP A 168 -5.73 -16.57 -6.10
C ASP A 168 -6.41 -16.87 -4.74
N ASN A 169 -5.72 -16.55 -3.65
CA ASN A 169 -6.21 -16.78 -2.29
C ASN A 169 -7.07 -15.62 -1.75
N SER A 170 -7.40 -14.59 -2.54
CA SER A 170 -8.11 -13.38 -2.07
C SER A 170 -9.43 -13.71 -1.35
N LEU A 171 -10.23 -14.61 -1.92
CA LEU A 171 -11.50 -15.05 -1.32
C LEU A 171 -11.29 -15.95 -0.09
N ALA A 172 -10.26 -16.82 -0.10
CA ALA A 172 -9.93 -17.70 1.01
C ALA A 172 -9.43 -16.89 2.23
N TRP A 173 -8.53 -15.94 2.00
CA TRP A 173 -8.04 -14.98 3.00
C TRP A 173 -9.20 -14.18 3.62
N LYS A 174 -10.05 -13.57 2.78
CA LYS A 174 -11.22 -12.79 3.22
C LYS A 174 -12.22 -13.63 4.02
N ARG A 175 -12.35 -14.93 3.75
CA ARG A 175 -13.15 -15.87 4.56
C ARG A 175 -12.48 -16.25 5.87
N ALA A 176 -11.19 -16.62 5.84
CA ALA A 176 -10.43 -17.05 6.99
C ALA A 176 -10.34 -15.97 8.07
N VAL A 177 -9.98 -14.75 7.67
CA VAL A 177 -9.93 -13.60 8.57
C VAL A 177 -11.31 -13.30 9.17
N ARG A 178 -12.39 -13.35 8.38
CA ARG A 178 -13.75 -13.14 8.88
C ARG A 178 -14.21 -14.21 9.86
N HIS A 179 -13.73 -15.45 9.74
CA HIS A 179 -14.01 -16.51 10.73
C HIS A 179 -13.36 -16.18 12.08
N ILE A 180 -12.09 -15.76 12.06
CA ILE A 180 -11.33 -15.36 13.26
C ILE A 180 -11.99 -14.14 13.94
N GLN A 181 -12.40 -13.13 13.16
CA GLN A 181 -13.08 -11.94 13.70
C GLN A 181 -14.53 -12.17 14.14
N SER A 182 -15.19 -13.28 13.78
CA SER A 182 -16.61 -13.48 14.10
C SER A 182 -16.87 -14.18 15.44
N LYS A 183 -15.92 -14.99 15.92
CA LYS A 183 -16.03 -15.66 17.23
C LYS A 183 -15.53 -14.75 18.35
N GLN A 184 -16.45 -14.10 19.05
CA GLN A 184 -16.13 -13.39 20.29
C GLN A 184 -15.43 -14.32 21.29
N ASN A 185 -14.24 -13.92 21.75
CA ASN A 185 -13.36 -14.68 22.66
C ASN A 185 -12.73 -15.96 22.07
N SER A 186 -12.69 -16.16 20.75
CA SER A 186 -11.84 -17.23 20.21
C SER A 186 -10.37 -16.87 20.28
N ASP A 187 -9.54 -17.87 20.57
CA ASP A 187 -8.09 -17.78 20.58
C ASP A 187 -7.53 -18.21 19.18
N ASP A 188 -8.32 -17.97 18.13
CA ASP A 188 -8.21 -18.58 16.80
C ASP A 188 -6.88 -18.19 16.10
N THR A 189 -6.26 -19.17 15.45
CA THR A 189 -5.02 -19.00 14.69
C THR A 189 -5.17 -19.43 13.24
N LEU A 190 -4.77 -18.55 12.31
CA LEU A 190 -4.57 -18.89 10.90
C LEU A 190 -3.20 -19.56 10.74
N LEU A 191 -3.20 -20.88 10.64
CA LEU A 191 -2.02 -21.67 10.30
C LEU A 191 -1.83 -21.69 8.79
N LEU A 192 -0.63 -21.33 8.36
CA LEU A 192 -0.17 -21.38 6.98
C LEU A 192 0.90 -22.46 6.86
N GLY A 193 0.88 -23.21 5.75
CA GLY A 193 1.80 -24.33 5.56
C GLY A 193 3.28 -23.92 5.59
N MET A 194 4.11 -24.72 6.22
CA MET A 194 5.57 -24.55 6.23
C MET A 194 6.13 -24.56 4.80
N ASP A 195 7.09 -23.66 4.52
CA ASP A 195 7.75 -23.49 3.20
C ASP A 195 6.80 -23.18 2.02
N LYS A 196 5.53 -22.85 2.29
CA LYS A 196 4.53 -22.56 1.26
C LYS A 196 4.50 -21.06 0.91
N THR A 197 4.08 -20.75 -0.31
CA THR A 197 3.72 -19.39 -0.74
C THR A 197 2.24 -19.33 -1.09
N PHE A 198 1.52 -18.37 -0.53
CA PHE A 198 0.14 -18.03 -0.89
C PHE A 198 0.13 -16.63 -1.51
N VAL A 199 -0.69 -16.42 -2.54
CA VAL A 199 -0.79 -15.12 -3.23
C VAL A 199 -2.19 -14.55 -3.05
N ILE A 200 -2.26 -13.33 -2.54
CA ILE A 200 -3.47 -12.57 -2.22
C ILE A 200 -3.43 -11.31 -3.10
N PRO A 201 -3.76 -11.40 -4.41
CA PRO A 201 -3.68 -10.26 -5.31
C PRO A 201 -4.60 -9.13 -4.87
N ASP A 202 -5.83 -9.44 -4.43
CA ASP A 202 -6.82 -8.45 -4.02
C ASP A 202 -7.12 -8.58 -2.52
N TYR A 203 -6.90 -7.49 -1.78
CA TYR A 203 -7.13 -7.43 -0.34
C TYR A 203 -7.84 -6.13 0.05
N GLU A 204 -8.58 -6.19 1.15
CA GLU A 204 -9.19 -5.04 1.82
C GLU A 204 -8.48 -4.84 3.17
N SER A 205 -8.37 -3.60 3.64
CA SER A 205 -7.89 -3.31 5.00
C SER A 205 -8.81 -3.96 6.03
N ILE A 206 -8.27 -4.81 6.91
CA ILE A 206 -9.05 -5.57 7.90
C ILE A 206 -9.08 -4.85 9.24
N GLU A 207 -10.25 -4.51 9.77
CA GLU A 207 -10.36 -4.06 11.16
C GLU A 207 -10.29 -5.24 12.15
N ILE A 208 -9.39 -5.14 13.13
CA ILE A 208 -9.10 -6.20 14.10
C ILE A 208 -9.80 -5.90 15.43
N THR A 209 -10.90 -6.61 15.69
CA THR A 209 -11.74 -6.45 16.89
C THR A 209 -11.55 -7.56 17.93
N ASN A 210 -10.96 -8.69 17.54
CA ASN A 210 -10.55 -9.79 18.43
C ASN A 210 -9.04 -10.04 18.34
N ASP A 211 -8.48 -10.82 19.27
CA ASP A 211 -7.12 -11.35 19.15
C ASP A 211 -6.95 -12.11 17.81
N THR A 212 -5.78 -12.05 17.20
CA THR A 212 -5.56 -12.59 15.85
C THR A 212 -4.13 -13.04 15.62
N PHE A 213 -3.96 -14.32 15.29
CA PHE A 213 -2.64 -14.91 15.04
C PHE A 213 -2.56 -15.48 13.62
N VAL A 214 -1.48 -15.17 12.90
CA VAL A 214 -1.16 -15.72 11.58
C VAL A 214 0.24 -16.30 11.64
N ILE A 215 0.37 -17.62 11.49
CA ILE A 215 1.62 -18.35 11.75
C ILE A 215 1.93 -19.26 10.55
N GLY A 216 3.11 -19.12 9.96
CA GLY A 216 3.59 -19.96 8.87
C GLY A 216 5.11 -19.99 8.83
N GLU A 217 5.71 -21.10 9.24
CA GLU A 217 7.16 -21.23 9.33
C GLU A 217 7.82 -21.19 7.94
N ARG A 218 8.63 -20.14 7.68
CA ARG A 218 9.22 -19.82 6.37
C ARG A 218 8.18 -19.67 5.24
N CYS A 219 6.91 -19.46 5.60
CA CYS A 219 5.82 -19.23 4.65
C CYS A 219 5.86 -17.80 4.11
N ASN A 220 5.43 -17.61 2.87
CA ASN A 220 5.32 -16.29 2.23
C ASN A 220 3.86 -15.95 1.92
N LEU A 221 3.41 -14.76 2.32
CA LEU A 221 2.22 -14.11 1.80
C LEU A 221 2.65 -13.06 0.78
N LEU A 222 2.37 -13.29 -0.50
CA LEU A 222 2.53 -12.31 -1.57
C LEU A 222 1.23 -11.50 -1.67
N ILE A 223 1.23 -10.25 -1.21
CA ILE A 223 0.02 -9.44 -1.03
C ILE A 223 0.03 -8.23 -1.97
N GLY A 224 -1.05 -8.06 -2.73
CA GLY A 224 -1.26 -6.98 -3.69
C GLY A 224 -1.05 -7.40 -5.15
N ARG A 225 -1.28 -6.47 -6.09
CA ARG A 225 -1.11 -6.72 -7.54
C ARG A 225 0.11 -6.03 -8.10
N GLU A 226 0.74 -6.72 -9.04
CA GLU A 226 1.72 -6.15 -9.97
C GLU A 226 1.11 -4.94 -10.68
N ASP A 227 1.89 -3.86 -10.79
CA ASP A 227 1.44 -2.58 -11.36
C ASP A 227 0.20 -1.95 -10.67
N TYR A 228 -0.08 -2.30 -9.40
CA TYR A 228 -1.15 -1.62 -8.68
C TYR A 228 -0.81 -0.14 -8.45
N PHE A 229 -1.81 0.72 -8.70
CA PHE A 229 -1.73 2.14 -8.44
C PHE A 229 -2.97 2.67 -7.73
N ARG A 230 -2.76 3.14 -6.50
CA ARG A 230 -3.82 3.49 -5.54
C ARG A 230 -4.62 4.75 -5.86
N TRP A 231 -4.16 5.61 -6.78
CA TRP A 231 -4.82 6.88 -7.11
C TRP A 231 -5.62 6.84 -8.44
N SER A 232 -5.80 5.66 -9.05
CA SER A 232 -6.67 5.53 -10.23
C SER A 232 -8.15 5.57 -9.86
N GLU A 233 -8.86 6.61 -10.32
CA GLU A 233 -10.31 6.71 -10.14
C GLU A 233 -11.11 5.72 -11.00
N LYS A 234 -10.52 5.20 -12.09
CA LYS A 234 -11.15 4.17 -12.93
C LYS A 234 -11.10 2.80 -12.26
N LYS A 235 -12.07 2.61 -11.35
CA LYS A 235 -12.41 1.35 -10.64
C LYS A 235 -12.20 0.09 -11.50
N THR A 236 -11.12 -0.64 -11.24
CA THR A 236 -10.98 -2.06 -11.64
C THR A 236 -10.54 -2.91 -10.46
N ILE A 237 -9.50 -2.48 -9.75
CA ILE A 237 -9.08 -3.03 -8.45
C ILE A 237 -8.97 -1.92 -7.41
N LYS A 238 -9.54 -2.15 -6.23
CA LYS A 238 -9.20 -1.42 -5.00
C LYS A 238 -8.42 -2.36 -4.11
N GLN A 239 -7.33 -1.88 -3.54
CA GLN A 239 -6.58 -2.59 -2.51
C GLN A 239 -6.67 -1.83 -1.19
N GLY A 240 -6.44 -2.53 -0.08
CA GLY A 240 -6.24 -1.88 1.22
C GLY A 240 -5.07 -0.90 1.16
N ASP A 241 -5.12 0.10 2.03
CA ASP A 241 -4.02 1.05 2.27
C ASP A 241 -3.24 0.73 3.56
N CYS A 242 -3.57 -0.43 4.14
CA CYS A 242 -2.92 -1.18 5.19
C CYS A 242 -3.43 -2.63 5.11
N LEU A 243 -2.72 -3.61 5.69
CA LEU A 243 -3.27 -4.97 5.80
C LEU A 243 -4.29 -5.06 6.95
N MET A 244 -3.98 -4.44 8.09
CA MET A 244 -4.75 -4.51 9.33
C MET A 244 -4.90 -3.14 9.99
N VAL A 245 -6.11 -2.79 10.42
CA VAL A 245 -6.43 -1.64 11.27
C VAL A 245 -6.61 -2.14 12.70
N VAL A 246 -5.92 -1.50 13.66
CA VAL A 246 -5.84 -1.93 15.06
C VAL A 246 -6.25 -0.82 16.03
N GLY A 247 -6.71 -1.21 17.22
CA GLY A 247 -7.05 -0.28 18.29
C GLY A 247 -8.51 0.18 18.35
N SER A 248 -9.45 -0.41 17.60
CA SER A 248 -10.88 -0.24 17.89
C SER A 248 -11.34 -1.04 19.11
N ALA A 249 -10.67 -2.16 19.39
CA ALA A 249 -10.87 -3.00 20.57
C ALA A 249 -9.53 -3.32 21.24
N LYS A 250 -9.59 -3.88 22.45
CA LYS A 250 -8.41 -4.34 23.19
C LYS A 250 -7.96 -5.70 22.67
N THR A 251 -6.96 -5.73 21.78
CA THR A 251 -6.56 -6.93 21.02
C THR A 251 -5.06 -7.19 21.06
N LYS A 252 -4.68 -8.46 20.84
CA LYS A 252 -3.32 -8.91 20.53
C LYS A 252 -3.25 -9.38 19.07
N VAL A 253 -2.30 -8.89 18.29
CA VAL A 253 -2.09 -9.34 16.91
C VAL A 253 -0.68 -9.93 16.78
N GLY A 254 -0.57 -11.17 16.30
CA GLY A 254 0.72 -11.86 16.19
C GLY A 254 0.94 -12.48 14.83
N LEU A 255 1.95 -11.99 14.10
CA LEU A 255 2.30 -12.44 12.76
C LEU A 255 3.68 -13.12 12.79
N ARG A 256 3.74 -14.38 12.35
CA ARG A 256 4.98 -15.15 12.16
C ARG A 256 5.02 -15.73 10.74
N VAL A 257 5.22 -14.84 9.75
CA VAL A 257 5.16 -15.14 8.32
C VAL A 257 5.88 -14.05 7.53
N ASN A 258 6.49 -14.37 6.38
CA ASN A 258 7.07 -13.37 5.47
C ASN A 258 5.94 -12.63 4.74
N ILE A 259 5.91 -11.30 4.81
CA ILE A 259 4.91 -10.47 4.12
C ILE A 259 5.59 -9.73 2.96
N CYS A 260 5.34 -10.21 1.75
CA CYS A 260 5.99 -9.77 0.52
C CYS A 260 5.03 -8.92 -0.31
N PRO A 261 5.46 -7.77 -0.84
CA PRO A 261 4.71 -7.07 -1.89
C PRO A 261 5.03 -7.68 -3.27
N PRO A 262 4.30 -7.28 -4.33
CA PRO A 262 4.52 -7.76 -5.70
C PRO A 262 5.94 -7.53 -6.20
N PHE A 263 6.34 -8.22 -7.26
CA PHE A 263 7.64 -8.07 -7.92
C PHE A 263 7.82 -6.67 -8.52
N ARG A 264 6.72 -5.96 -8.79
CA ARG A 264 6.69 -4.63 -9.39
C ARG A 264 5.62 -3.72 -8.78
N ARG A 265 6.07 -2.59 -8.24
CA ARG A 265 5.27 -1.40 -7.96
C ARG A 265 5.37 -0.41 -9.15
N VAL A 266 4.31 0.35 -9.41
CA VAL A 266 4.40 1.53 -10.30
C VAL A 266 5.21 2.63 -9.60
N PRO A 267 6.19 3.28 -10.26
CA PRO A 267 6.91 4.41 -9.67
C PRO A 267 6.02 5.63 -9.45
N ASP A 268 5.88 6.03 -8.18
CA ASP A 268 5.14 7.21 -7.72
C ASP A 268 5.98 8.01 -6.69
N ALA A 269 5.47 9.17 -6.28
CA ALA A 269 6.06 10.07 -5.29
C ALA A 269 5.77 9.69 -3.84
N ASN A 270 5.23 8.50 -3.58
CA ASN A 270 4.84 8.02 -2.26
C ASN A 270 5.86 6.97 -1.77
N PRO A 271 7.06 7.37 -1.27
CA PRO A 271 7.95 6.44 -0.56
C PRO A 271 7.30 5.91 0.73
N ILE A 272 6.27 6.63 1.21
CA ILE A 272 5.54 6.36 2.44
C ILE A 272 4.70 5.09 2.32
N MET A 273 5.19 4.02 2.94
CA MET A 273 4.41 2.94 3.55
C MET A 273 3.36 2.24 2.67
N THR A 274 3.61 0.96 2.38
CA THR A 274 2.53 -0.05 2.38
C THR A 274 2.56 -0.74 3.75
N PRO A 275 1.77 -0.27 4.73
CA PRO A 275 1.92 -0.70 6.13
C PRO A 275 1.17 -2.01 6.41
N ILE A 276 1.75 -2.86 7.25
CA ILE A 276 1.04 -4.03 7.80
C ILE A 276 -0.08 -3.53 8.70
N PHE A 277 0.21 -2.59 9.61
CA PHE A 277 -0.70 -2.12 10.64
C PHE A 277 -1.02 -0.63 10.54
N ARG A 278 -2.24 -0.25 10.93
CA ARG A 278 -2.64 1.14 11.18
C ARG A 278 -3.44 1.25 12.47
N GLY A 279 -2.89 1.93 13.46
CA GLY A 279 -3.61 2.33 14.67
C GLY A 279 -4.68 3.39 14.38
N GLN A 280 -5.84 3.25 15.01
CA GLN A 280 -6.86 4.31 15.04
C GLN A 280 -6.43 5.48 15.95
N GLN A 281 -7.00 6.68 15.73
CA GLN A 281 -6.86 7.81 16.65
C GLN A 281 -7.69 7.56 17.92
N ASN A 282 -7.16 7.96 19.09
CA ASN A 282 -7.70 7.61 20.41
C ASN A 282 -7.97 6.09 20.57
N PRO A 283 -6.99 5.21 20.27
CA PRO A 283 -7.23 3.77 20.21
C PRO A 283 -7.51 3.18 21.60
N GLN A 284 -8.18 2.03 21.66
CA GLN A 284 -8.13 1.11 22.80
C GLN A 284 -6.73 0.47 22.92
N PRO A 285 -6.31 -0.06 24.09
CA PRO A 285 -4.98 -0.64 24.24
C PRO A 285 -4.78 -1.91 23.40
N TYR A 286 -3.78 -1.93 22.52
CA TYR A 286 -3.48 -3.08 21.67
C TYR A 286 -2.00 -3.50 21.76
N LYS A 287 -1.75 -4.81 21.62
CA LYS A 287 -0.41 -5.39 21.53
C LYS A 287 -0.20 -5.95 20.11
N ILE A 288 0.91 -5.64 19.43
CA ILE A 288 1.29 -6.28 18.16
C ILE A 288 2.69 -6.89 18.22
N ILE A 289 2.85 -8.03 17.56
CA ILE A 289 4.14 -8.68 17.35
C ILE A 289 4.29 -9.15 15.89
N LEU A 290 5.42 -8.82 15.28
CA LEU A 290 5.93 -9.42 14.05
C LEU A 290 7.23 -10.18 14.38
N MET A 291 7.29 -11.47 14.04
CA MET A 291 8.43 -12.32 14.38
C MET A 291 8.85 -13.21 13.20
N ASP A 292 10.15 -13.42 13.03
CA ASP A 292 10.74 -14.29 11.99
C ASP A 292 10.24 -13.93 10.57
N CYS A 293 10.32 -12.65 10.19
CA CYS A 293 9.77 -12.12 8.93
C CYS A 293 10.86 -11.46 8.06
N ASN A 294 10.99 -11.92 6.82
CA ASN A 294 11.81 -11.32 5.78
C ASN A 294 10.91 -10.81 4.63
N THR A 295 10.81 -9.49 4.43
CA THR A 295 9.98 -8.91 3.35
C THR A 295 10.56 -9.15 1.95
N ASN A 296 11.81 -9.60 1.86
CA ASN A 296 12.55 -9.88 0.64
C ASN A 296 12.71 -11.39 0.38
N SER A 297 12.03 -12.28 1.11
CA SER A 297 12.21 -13.73 1.00
C SER A 297 11.96 -14.31 -0.41
N LEU A 298 11.14 -13.64 -1.23
CA LEU A 298 10.86 -14.00 -2.62
C LEU A 298 11.81 -13.32 -3.64
N LYS A 299 12.79 -12.52 -3.19
CA LYS A 299 13.54 -11.57 -4.03
C LYS A 299 15.06 -11.80 -4.07
N GLU A 300 15.60 -12.66 -3.20
CA GLU A 300 17.05 -12.87 -3.08
C GLU A 300 17.65 -13.46 -4.37
N GLY A 301 18.39 -12.64 -5.12
CA GLY A 301 18.99 -12.98 -6.42
C GLY A 301 18.11 -12.72 -7.65
N HIS A 302 16.96 -12.04 -7.51
CA HIS A 302 15.98 -11.89 -8.59
C HIS A 302 16.26 -10.67 -9.50
N PRO A 303 16.32 -10.80 -10.85
CA PRO A 303 16.78 -9.72 -11.73
C PRO A 303 15.82 -8.54 -11.91
N SER A 304 14.55 -8.66 -11.50
CA SER A 304 13.51 -7.62 -11.68
C SER A 304 13.19 -6.82 -10.41
N GLU A 305 14.21 -6.47 -9.63
CA GLU A 305 14.08 -5.90 -8.27
C GLU A 305 13.18 -4.65 -8.19
N ASN A 306 11.98 -4.79 -7.63
CA ASN A 306 11.34 -3.70 -6.88
C ASN A 306 11.53 -3.97 -5.39
N ILE A 307 12.31 -3.12 -4.70
CA ILE A 307 12.86 -3.45 -3.37
C ILE A 307 11.92 -3.06 -2.21
N CYS A 308 10.76 -2.46 -2.50
CA CYS A 308 9.78 -2.17 -1.45
C CYS A 308 9.34 -3.44 -0.69
N GLY A 309 8.93 -3.26 0.56
CA GLY A 309 8.60 -4.28 1.55
C GLY A 309 7.66 -3.69 2.59
N TRP A 310 6.90 -4.54 3.28
CA TRP A 310 5.86 -4.07 4.18
C TRP A 310 6.47 -3.62 5.52
N GLY A 311 6.23 -2.36 5.92
CA GLY A 311 6.62 -1.83 7.23
C GLY A 311 5.61 -2.18 8.32
N PHE A 312 5.99 -2.10 9.60
CA PHE A 312 5.03 -2.14 10.72
C PHE A 312 3.85 -1.21 10.47
N GLY A 313 4.15 0.04 10.10
CA GLY A 313 3.13 1.03 9.80
C GLY A 313 3.00 2.11 10.84
N PHE A 314 1.77 2.56 11.04
CA PHE A 314 1.47 3.83 11.70
C PHE A 314 0.66 3.62 12.99
N HIS A 315 1.10 4.20 14.12
CA HIS A 315 0.54 3.90 15.44
C HIS A 315 0.28 5.13 16.31
N TYR A 316 -0.80 5.07 17.09
CA TYR A 316 -1.16 6.03 18.12
C TYR A 316 -1.04 5.45 19.54
N ASP A 317 -1.04 6.32 20.55
CA ASP A 317 -0.77 6.03 21.95
C ASP A 317 -1.99 5.71 22.81
N ASN A 318 -2.09 4.46 23.26
CA ASN A 318 -2.86 4.11 24.45
C ASN A 318 -2.37 2.80 25.08
N GLU A 319 -1.28 2.83 25.86
CA GLU A 319 -0.68 1.62 26.46
C GLU A 319 -0.28 0.57 25.38
N THR A 320 0.09 1.08 24.20
CA THR A 320 0.35 0.28 23.00
C THR A 320 1.69 -0.46 23.13
N VAL A 321 1.70 -1.78 22.92
CA VAL A 321 2.95 -2.57 22.88
C VAL A 321 3.23 -3.04 21.46
N ILE A 322 4.42 -2.73 20.94
CA ILE A 322 4.86 -3.05 19.58
C ILE A 322 6.14 -3.86 19.66
N VAL A 323 6.16 -5.08 19.10
CA VAL A 323 7.32 -5.98 19.15
C VAL A 323 7.74 -6.42 17.74
N GLY A 324 9.01 -6.22 17.40
CA GLY A 324 9.63 -6.77 16.20
C GLY A 324 10.83 -7.64 16.51
N LYS A 325 10.82 -8.91 16.09
CA LYS A 325 11.92 -9.85 16.38
C LYS A 325 12.35 -10.65 15.15
N ASN A 326 13.65 -10.74 14.89
CA ASN A 326 14.20 -11.45 13.72
C ASN A 326 13.56 -10.95 12.41
N ILE A 327 13.70 -9.64 12.14
CA ILE A 327 13.08 -9.00 10.97
C ILE A 327 14.12 -8.50 9.98
N VAL A 328 13.95 -8.89 8.72
CA VAL A 328 14.64 -8.27 7.57
C VAL A 328 13.58 -7.51 6.77
N HIS A 329 13.64 -6.19 6.82
CA HIS A 329 12.74 -5.32 6.07
C HIS A 329 13.55 -4.52 5.04
N SER A 330 12.97 -4.29 3.87
CA SER A 330 13.53 -3.42 2.84
C SER A 330 12.42 -2.49 2.35
N GLY A 331 12.70 -1.20 2.22
CA GLY A 331 11.66 -0.22 1.96
C GLY A 331 11.91 1.12 2.64
N GLY A 332 11.31 2.18 2.10
CA GLY A 332 11.09 3.40 2.87
C GLY A 332 9.99 3.17 3.92
N SER A 333 10.11 3.81 5.08
CA SER A 333 9.08 3.88 6.12
C SER A 333 8.69 2.54 6.79
N PHE A 334 9.63 1.95 7.54
CA PHE A 334 9.35 0.81 8.43
C PHE A 334 8.30 1.10 9.52
N MET A 335 8.33 2.27 10.17
CA MET A 335 7.45 2.60 11.30
C MET A 335 7.29 4.12 11.50
N ASP A 336 6.11 4.53 11.98
CA ASP A 336 5.79 5.89 12.45
C ASP A 336 4.90 5.81 13.70
N PHE A 337 5.36 6.34 14.83
CA PHE A 337 4.70 6.24 16.13
C PHE A 337 4.39 7.64 16.69
N LYS A 338 3.12 8.00 16.82
CA LYS A 338 2.70 9.31 17.32
C LYS A 338 2.01 9.18 18.67
N SER A 339 2.51 9.94 19.65
CA SER A 339 1.88 10.11 20.97
C SER A 339 1.36 11.55 21.19
N PRO A 340 0.29 11.97 20.49
CA PRO A 340 -0.32 13.28 20.72
C PRO A 340 -1.12 13.35 22.03
N TYR A 341 -1.56 12.21 22.59
CA TYR A 341 -2.45 12.19 23.77
C TYR A 341 -1.70 12.05 25.11
N GLY A 342 -0.37 11.93 25.08
CA GLY A 342 0.47 11.87 26.27
C GLY A 342 0.49 10.50 26.97
N ARG A 343 0.03 9.44 26.30
CA ARG A 343 0.05 8.06 26.79
C ARG A 343 1.29 7.33 26.27
N ASN A 344 1.65 6.22 26.91
CA ASN A 344 2.87 5.48 26.53
C ASN A 344 2.63 4.57 25.32
N ILE A 345 3.67 4.45 24.49
CA ILE A 345 3.87 3.36 23.53
C ILE A 345 5.18 2.67 23.94
N THR A 346 5.17 1.36 24.14
CA THR A 346 6.38 0.55 24.32
C THR A 346 6.73 -0.12 22.99
N ALA A 347 7.87 0.25 22.41
CA ALA A 347 8.39 -0.32 21.17
C ALA A 347 9.64 -1.17 21.47
N VAL A 348 9.62 -2.44 21.07
CA VAL A 348 10.65 -3.44 21.40
C VAL A 348 11.15 -4.11 20.12
N PHE A 349 12.43 -3.94 19.82
CA PHE A 349 13.07 -4.52 18.63
C PHE A 349 14.26 -5.42 19.00
N GLU A 350 14.34 -6.61 18.42
CA GLU A 350 15.47 -7.53 18.64
C GLU A 350 15.88 -8.22 17.34
N ASN A 351 17.15 -8.10 16.95
CA ASN A 351 17.68 -8.65 15.69
C ASN A 351 16.84 -8.17 14.49
N VAL A 352 16.93 -6.87 14.20
CA VAL A 352 16.15 -6.21 13.15
C VAL A 352 17.11 -5.49 12.20
N ARG A 353 16.88 -5.63 10.89
CA ARG A 353 17.57 -4.87 9.85
C ARG A 353 16.56 -4.19 8.94
N THR A 354 16.72 -2.89 8.73
CA THR A 354 16.13 -2.20 7.57
C THR A 354 17.15 -2.02 6.46
N ASP A 355 16.71 -1.96 5.22
CA ASP A 355 17.54 -1.60 4.07
C ASP A 355 16.76 -0.73 3.06
N PHE A 356 17.21 0.52 2.94
CA PHE A 356 16.61 1.58 2.10
C PHE A 356 17.56 2.03 0.97
N GLU A 357 18.66 1.31 0.76
CA GLU A 357 19.73 1.71 -0.17
C GLU A 357 19.66 0.93 -1.50
N PRO A 358 19.84 1.59 -2.67
CA PRO A 358 19.87 3.04 -2.87
C PRO A 358 18.44 3.62 -2.96
N GLU A 359 18.22 4.82 -2.40
CA GLU A 359 16.87 5.36 -2.13
C GLU A 359 15.98 5.48 -3.39
N GLU A 360 16.56 5.77 -4.56
CA GLU A 360 15.81 5.99 -5.81
C GLU A 360 15.12 4.72 -6.35
N LYS A 361 15.48 3.53 -5.86
CA LYS A 361 14.75 2.28 -6.16
C LYS A 361 13.39 2.17 -5.45
N PHE A 362 13.14 2.98 -4.42
CA PHE A 362 11.95 2.87 -3.56
C PHE A 362 10.86 3.91 -3.86
N GLY A 363 11.26 5.07 -4.37
CA GLY A 363 10.39 6.17 -4.80
C GLY A 363 11.22 7.31 -5.38
N ASN A 364 10.56 8.24 -6.07
CA ASN A 364 11.21 9.42 -6.61
C ASN A 364 10.36 10.66 -6.30
N THR A 365 10.97 11.69 -5.73
CA THR A 365 10.29 12.96 -5.41
C THR A 365 10.12 13.88 -6.62
N SER A 366 10.88 13.68 -7.71
CA SER A 366 10.88 14.53 -8.91
C SER A 366 10.76 13.75 -10.23
N PHE A 367 9.63 13.89 -10.91
CA PHE A 367 9.37 13.27 -12.22
C PHE A 367 9.62 14.29 -13.32
N LYS A 368 10.64 14.06 -14.15
CA LYS A 368 10.89 14.86 -15.36
C LYS A 368 9.83 14.53 -16.41
N VAL A 369 9.24 15.57 -17.00
CA VAL A 369 8.21 15.47 -18.04
C VAL A 369 8.53 16.46 -19.18
N SER A 370 7.84 16.34 -20.31
CA SER A 370 7.69 17.42 -21.30
C SER A 370 6.27 17.97 -21.25
N GLY A 371 6.11 19.26 -21.54
CA GLY A 371 4.78 19.86 -21.67
C GLY A 371 4.82 21.36 -21.95
N PHE A 372 3.64 21.94 -22.14
CA PHE A 372 3.42 23.36 -22.42
C PHE A 372 2.40 23.97 -21.44
N VAL A 373 2.40 25.29 -21.29
CA VAL A 373 1.36 26.02 -20.53
C VAL A 373 0.49 26.81 -21.50
N LEU A 374 -0.82 26.74 -21.32
CA LEU A 374 -1.81 27.50 -22.09
C LEU A 374 -2.88 28.07 -21.14
N GLY A 375 -3.02 29.40 -21.11
CA GLY A 375 -3.85 30.15 -20.18
C GLY A 375 -3.42 29.97 -18.73
N ASN A 376 -4.02 28.99 -18.06
CA ASN A 376 -3.68 28.59 -16.69
C ASN A 376 -3.62 27.05 -16.54
N GLN A 377 -3.38 26.31 -17.63
CA GLN A 377 -3.28 24.84 -17.61
C GLN A 377 -1.91 24.40 -18.14
N PHE A 378 -1.30 23.44 -17.42
CA PHE A 378 -0.12 22.73 -17.89
C PHE A 378 -0.53 21.42 -18.55
N HIS A 379 -0.10 21.22 -19.79
CA HIS A 379 -0.42 20.05 -20.61
C HIS A 379 0.83 19.19 -20.79
N ILE A 380 0.78 17.95 -20.32
CA ILE A 380 1.90 17.01 -20.36
C ILE A 380 1.90 16.27 -21.72
N THR A 381 3.05 16.26 -22.40
CA THR A 381 3.23 15.65 -23.73
C THR A 381 4.07 14.37 -23.70
N SER A 382 5.05 14.26 -22.79
CA SER A 382 5.84 13.03 -22.60
C SER A 382 5.03 11.93 -21.91
N ASP A 383 5.51 10.68 -21.89
CA ASP A 383 4.77 9.51 -21.36
C ASP A 383 4.29 9.64 -19.90
N GLN A 384 4.97 10.44 -19.08
CA GLN A 384 4.65 10.67 -17.67
C GLN A 384 3.23 11.22 -17.45
N THR A 385 2.76 11.16 -16.19
CA THR A 385 1.44 11.71 -15.81
C THR A 385 1.45 12.49 -14.50
N ALA A 386 0.49 13.40 -14.39
CA ALA A 386 0.16 14.14 -13.16
C ALA A 386 -0.14 13.22 -11.97
N PHE A 387 -0.46 11.94 -12.20
CA PHE A 387 -0.72 10.97 -11.15
C PHE A 387 0.55 10.49 -10.42
N GLN A 388 1.73 10.55 -11.06
CA GLN A 388 2.96 10.07 -10.44
C GLN A 388 3.35 10.85 -9.17
N ILE A 389 2.90 12.10 -9.04
CA ILE A 389 3.13 12.94 -7.87
C ILE A 389 2.10 12.75 -6.73
N PHE A 390 1.09 11.89 -6.87
CA PHE A 390 0.06 11.69 -5.84
C PHE A 390 0.59 10.91 -4.62
N THR A 391 0.22 11.38 -3.42
CA THR A 391 0.54 10.78 -2.12
C THR A 391 -0.66 10.87 -1.18
N ASN A 392 -0.60 10.21 -0.02
CA ASN A 392 -1.66 10.32 1.00
C ASN A 392 -1.92 11.75 1.49
N GLU A 393 -0.94 12.65 1.31
CA GLU A 393 -0.97 14.04 1.76
C GLU A 393 -0.76 15.00 0.57
N PHE A 394 -1.32 14.67 -0.61
CA PHE A 394 -1.18 15.46 -1.83
C PHE A 394 -1.77 16.87 -1.70
N GLY A 395 -0.92 17.86 -1.44
CA GLY A 395 -1.32 19.23 -1.11
C GLY A 395 -1.88 19.41 0.32
N ILE A 396 -1.78 18.39 1.17
CA ILE A 396 -2.24 18.41 2.57
C ILE A 396 -1.03 18.54 3.51
N GLY A 397 -1.23 19.21 4.65
CA GLY A 397 -0.26 19.21 5.75
C GLY A 397 0.75 20.36 5.70
N SER A 398 1.28 20.74 6.87
CA SER A 398 2.08 21.97 7.05
C SER A 398 3.54 21.88 6.59
N ASN A 399 4.00 20.69 6.19
CA ASN A 399 5.37 20.47 5.72
C ASN A 399 5.43 20.13 4.22
N LEU A 400 4.37 19.54 3.67
CA LEU A 400 4.37 18.93 2.33
C LEU A 400 3.74 19.87 1.30
N SER A 401 4.11 19.71 0.03
CA SER A 401 3.46 20.36 -1.12
C SER A 401 3.79 19.61 -2.40
N THR A 402 2.93 19.71 -3.39
CA THR A 402 3.26 19.31 -4.76
C THR A 402 3.44 20.55 -5.64
N ILE A 403 4.49 20.60 -6.45
CA ILE A 403 4.76 21.71 -7.37
C ILE A 403 5.05 21.23 -8.79
N LEU A 404 4.75 22.07 -9.77
CA LEU A 404 5.29 22.01 -11.13
C LEU A 404 6.47 22.98 -11.22
N HIS A 405 7.59 22.57 -11.81
CA HIS A 405 8.73 23.44 -12.13
C HIS A 405 9.00 23.41 -13.64
N ILE A 406 8.95 24.57 -14.29
CA ILE A 406 9.06 24.72 -15.75
C ILE A 406 9.76 26.06 -16.08
N GLY A 407 10.80 26.01 -16.91
CA GLY A 407 11.68 27.16 -17.11
C GLY A 407 12.20 27.72 -15.78
N ARG A 408 12.06 29.04 -15.58
CA ARG A 408 12.38 29.73 -14.30
C ARG A 408 11.25 29.72 -13.26
N PHE A 409 10.11 29.09 -13.57
CA PHE A 409 8.89 29.17 -12.77
C PHE A 409 8.68 27.92 -11.92
N THR A 410 8.05 28.11 -10.76
CA THR A 410 7.41 27.06 -9.95
C THR A 410 5.94 27.40 -9.76
N TYR A 411 5.05 26.42 -9.83
CA TYR A 411 3.61 26.55 -9.61
C TYR A 411 3.15 25.59 -8.51
N GLN A 412 2.32 26.07 -7.57
CA GLN A 412 1.72 25.24 -6.53
C GLN A 412 0.53 24.46 -7.12
N ILE A 413 0.51 23.14 -6.89
CA ILE A 413 -0.61 22.26 -7.27
C ILE A 413 -1.52 22.13 -6.04
N ASP A 414 -2.76 22.62 -6.13
CA ASP A 414 -3.70 22.72 -5.00
C ASP A 414 -4.48 21.40 -4.78
N GLY A 415 -3.74 20.34 -4.50
CA GLY A 415 -4.27 18.99 -4.24
C GLY A 415 -4.93 18.35 -5.46
N PRO A 416 -5.72 17.26 -5.26
CA PRO A 416 -6.23 16.44 -6.36
C PRO A 416 -7.15 17.23 -7.31
N SER A 417 -7.86 18.23 -6.78
CA SER A 417 -8.71 19.16 -7.54
C SER A 417 -7.98 19.99 -8.60
N SER A 418 -6.66 20.16 -8.49
CA SER A 418 -5.86 20.78 -9.56
C SER A 418 -5.56 19.84 -10.73
N VAL A 419 -5.83 18.53 -10.63
CA VAL A 419 -5.49 17.57 -11.69
C VAL A 419 -6.75 17.20 -12.48
N ILE A 420 -6.93 17.86 -13.62
CA ILE A 420 -8.11 17.69 -14.50
C ILE A 420 -8.11 16.27 -15.10
N ASN A 421 -6.93 15.76 -15.46
CA ASN A 421 -6.68 14.39 -15.89
C ASN A 421 -5.17 14.12 -15.83
N GLY A 422 -4.73 12.88 -16.11
CA GLY A 422 -3.31 12.49 -16.05
C GLY A 422 -2.37 13.30 -16.96
N LYS A 423 -2.89 14.02 -17.97
CA LYS A 423 -2.15 14.89 -18.88
C LYS A 423 -2.43 16.40 -18.70
N THR A 424 -3.26 16.82 -17.74
CA THR A 424 -3.61 18.26 -17.60
C THR A 424 -3.77 18.69 -16.15
N ILE A 425 -3.00 19.70 -15.76
CA ILE A 425 -2.99 20.28 -14.42
C ILE A 425 -3.46 21.74 -14.49
N GLN A 426 -4.52 22.05 -13.75
CA GLN A 426 -4.99 23.40 -13.49
C GLN A 426 -4.04 24.11 -12.52
N LEU A 427 -3.34 25.11 -13.03
CA LEU A 427 -2.48 26.00 -12.25
C LEU A 427 -3.33 27.08 -11.56
N ARG A 428 -2.77 27.72 -10.53
CA ARG A 428 -3.38 28.92 -9.92
C ARG A 428 -3.39 30.08 -10.93
N LEU A 429 -4.36 30.99 -10.78
CA LEU A 429 -4.60 32.05 -11.75
C LEU A 429 -3.44 33.06 -11.82
N ASN A 430 -3.00 33.38 -13.04
CA ASN A 430 -2.25 34.59 -13.35
C ASN A 430 -3.18 35.82 -13.17
N PRO A 431 -2.89 36.73 -12.23
CA PRO A 431 -3.81 37.79 -11.85
C PRO A 431 -3.55 39.11 -12.61
N SER A 432 -4.57 39.70 -13.22
CA SER A 432 -4.52 41.10 -13.72
C SER A 432 -4.81 42.13 -12.62
N ARG A 433 -5.52 41.71 -11.57
CA ARG A 433 -5.80 42.47 -10.34
C ARG A 433 -5.99 41.48 -9.19
N GLY A 434 -5.62 41.87 -7.97
CA GLY A 434 -5.77 40.99 -6.81
C GLY A 434 -5.70 41.72 -5.48
N LYS A 435 -6.38 41.16 -4.49
CA LYS A 435 -6.36 41.63 -3.09
C LYS A 435 -5.49 40.68 -2.26
N TYR A 436 -4.38 41.22 -1.75
CA TYR A 436 -3.33 40.47 -1.08
C TYR A 436 -3.24 40.85 0.40
N LEU A 437 -2.90 39.87 1.22
CA LEU A 437 -2.62 40.04 2.63
C LEU A 437 -1.19 40.57 2.80
N VAL A 438 -1.01 41.59 3.63
CA VAL A 438 0.28 42.11 4.07
C VAL A 438 0.54 41.61 5.50
N ARG A 439 1.72 41.02 5.73
CA ARG A 439 2.19 40.53 7.05
C ARG A 439 3.60 41.04 7.41
N SER A 440 4.28 41.70 6.49
CA SER A 440 5.55 42.36 6.71
C SER A 440 5.66 43.57 5.78
N LYS A 441 6.61 44.46 6.05
CA LYS A 441 6.86 45.67 5.26
C LYS A 441 7.20 45.41 3.78
N ASN A 442 7.56 44.19 3.37
CA ASN A 442 7.97 43.88 2.01
C ASN A 442 7.42 42.54 1.46
N SER A 443 6.47 41.90 2.15
CA SER A 443 5.92 40.61 1.71
C SER A 443 4.40 40.64 1.63
N ILE A 444 3.88 40.29 0.45
CA ILE A 444 2.45 40.09 0.19
C ILE A 444 2.15 38.59 0.03
N TYR A 445 0.96 38.18 0.45
CA TYR A 445 0.55 36.78 0.57
C TYR A 445 -0.71 36.53 -0.27
N SER A 446 -0.79 35.38 -0.93
CA SER A 446 -1.95 34.99 -1.76
C SER A 446 -2.39 33.53 -1.56
N LYS A 447 -3.71 33.30 -1.66
CA LYS A 447 -4.34 31.97 -1.54
C LYS A 447 -4.70 31.30 -2.88
N ASN A 448 -5.30 32.03 -3.83
CA ASN A 448 -5.82 31.48 -5.09
C ASN A 448 -5.12 32.03 -6.35
N GLN A 449 -4.26 33.04 -6.19
CA GLN A 449 -3.51 33.70 -7.26
C GLN A 449 -2.02 33.42 -7.05
N GLU A 450 -1.26 33.28 -8.13
CA GLU A 450 0.13 32.86 -8.07
C GLU A 450 1.05 33.90 -8.71
N LEU A 451 1.87 34.53 -7.86
CA LEU A 451 2.91 35.46 -8.26
C LEU A 451 4.25 34.72 -8.41
N HIS A 452 5.16 35.29 -9.20
CA HIS A 452 6.53 34.82 -9.41
C HIS A 452 7.49 36.01 -9.46
N ALA A 453 8.78 35.76 -9.25
CA ALA A 453 9.80 36.80 -9.39
C ALA A 453 9.77 37.42 -10.80
N GLY A 454 9.85 38.75 -10.87
CA GLY A 454 9.69 39.54 -12.09
C GLY A 454 8.28 40.07 -12.35
N ASP A 455 7.24 39.58 -11.67
CA ASP A 455 5.91 40.18 -11.75
C ASP A 455 5.93 41.63 -11.24
N VAL A 456 5.13 42.50 -11.88
CA VAL A 456 5.06 43.93 -11.58
C VAL A 456 3.67 44.26 -11.03
N LEU A 457 3.63 44.96 -9.91
CA LEU A 457 2.39 45.33 -9.24
C LEU A 457 2.31 46.84 -9.05
N PHE A 458 1.10 47.39 -9.10
CA PHE A 458 0.82 48.82 -8.92
C PHE A 458 -0.19 49.00 -7.78
N HIS A 459 0.15 49.86 -6.82
CA HIS A 459 -0.76 50.32 -5.78
C HIS A 459 -0.66 51.83 -5.65
N GLN A 460 -1.76 52.55 -5.84
CA GLN A 460 -1.82 54.03 -5.82
C GLN A 460 -0.76 54.69 -6.73
N GLY A 461 -0.50 54.09 -7.91
CA GLY A 461 0.52 54.55 -8.86
C GLY A 461 1.97 54.17 -8.51
N ILE A 462 2.23 53.63 -7.31
CA ILE A 462 3.55 53.13 -6.93
C ILE A 462 3.76 51.75 -7.58
N ARG A 463 4.79 51.64 -8.42
CA ARG A 463 5.25 50.38 -9.03
C ARG A 463 6.13 49.58 -8.06
N TYR A 464 5.76 48.33 -7.82
CA TYR A 464 6.52 47.31 -7.10
C TYR A 464 6.94 46.19 -8.07
N THR A 465 7.93 45.40 -7.71
CA THR A 465 8.35 44.21 -8.45
C THR A 465 8.65 43.07 -7.49
N VAL A 466 8.15 41.87 -7.79
CA VAL A 466 8.46 40.66 -7.01
C VAL A 466 9.91 40.28 -7.25
N ILE A 467 10.73 40.31 -6.20
CA ILE A 467 12.14 39.91 -6.26
C ILE A 467 12.34 38.43 -5.93
N ALA A 468 11.47 37.87 -5.08
CA ALA A 468 11.49 36.46 -4.69
C ALA A 468 10.09 35.95 -4.37
N LYS A 469 9.88 34.64 -4.56
CA LYS A 469 8.64 33.91 -4.24
C LYS A 469 8.97 32.64 -3.47
N ASP A 470 8.25 32.39 -2.37
CA ASP A 470 8.31 31.15 -1.59
C ASP A 470 6.90 30.79 -1.09
N ARG A 471 6.74 29.80 -0.20
CA ARG A 471 5.48 29.52 0.50
C ARG A 471 5.58 29.74 2.01
N SER A 472 4.44 29.95 2.65
CA SER A 472 4.28 29.94 4.11
C SER A 472 3.04 29.17 4.54
N PRO A 473 3.08 28.42 5.65
CA PRO A 473 1.86 28.11 6.38
C PRO A 473 1.22 29.43 6.86
N SER A 474 -0.01 29.72 6.43
CA SER A 474 -0.75 30.92 6.86
C SER A 474 -1.90 30.51 7.77
N MET A 475 -1.85 30.91 9.05
CA MET A 475 -2.85 30.49 10.03
C MET A 475 -4.21 31.14 9.78
N GLU A 476 -4.28 32.35 9.22
CA GLU A 476 -5.56 32.95 8.85
C GLU A 476 -6.32 32.15 7.78
N TRP A 477 -5.60 31.45 6.89
CA TRP A 477 -6.22 30.58 5.88
C TRP A 477 -6.30 29.11 6.30
N ALA A 478 -5.48 28.67 7.27
CA ALA A 478 -5.61 27.37 7.94
C ALA A 478 -6.73 27.33 9.01
N SER A 479 -7.37 28.46 9.32
CA SER A 479 -8.57 28.53 10.17
C SER A 479 -9.76 27.69 9.66
N PHE A 480 -9.69 27.20 8.41
CA PHE A 480 -10.70 26.38 7.73
C PHE A 480 -10.41 24.87 7.73
N LEU A 481 -9.63 24.35 8.69
CA LEU A 481 -9.37 22.90 8.85
C LEU A 481 -10.63 22.03 9.14
N ASN A 482 -11.82 22.64 9.24
CA ASN A 482 -13.11 21.97 9.39
C ASN A 482 -13.94 21.92 8.08
N GLY A 483 -13.32 21.98 6.89
CA GLY A 483 -14.06 21.96 5.62
C GLY A 483 -13.23 21.59 4.38
N ASN A 484 -13.90 21.41 3.25
CA ASN A 484 -13.38 20.80 2.00
C ASN A 484 -12.17 21.51 1.32
N ASP A 485 -11.70 22.65 1.84
CA ASP A 485 -10.64 23.47 1.23
C ASP A 485 -9.24 23.20 1.84
N MET A 486 -9.06 22.04 2.51
CA MET A 486 -7.81 21.63 3.18
C MET A 486 -6.58 21.66 2.26
N TYR A 487 -6.77 21.46 0.96
CA TYR A 487 -5.73 21.46 -0.07
C TYR A 487 -5.11 22.83 -0.34
N LYS A 488 -5.64 23.91 0.26
CA LYS A 488 -5.14 25.28 0.16
C LYS A 488 -4.60 25.83 1.49
N ALA A 489 -4.01 24.97 2.31
CA ALA A 489 -3.44 25.32 3.61
C ALA A 489 -2.21 26.26 3.53
N HIS A 490 -1.60 26.41 2.36
CA HIS A 490 -0.39 27.22 2.16
C HIS A 490 -0.65 28.51 1.39
N ALA A 491 -0.14 29.60 1.97
CA ALA A 491 0.03 30.87 1.26
C ALA A 491 1.26 30.80 0.35
N LEU A 492 1.16 31.42 -0.82
CA LEU A 492 2.37 31.86 -1.52
C LEU A 492 2.77 33.22 -0.97
N ILE A 493 4.06 33.42 -0.75
CA ILE A 493 4.67 34.69 -0.39
C ILE A 493 5.32 35.27 -1.64
N ALA A 494 5.06 36.54 -1.93
CA ALA A 494 5.84 37.34 -2.86
C ALA A 494 6.54 38.46 -2.08
N THR A 495 7.87 38.45 -2.12
CA THR A 495 8.71 39.53 -1.55
C THR A 495 8.95 40.58 -2.62
N LEU A 496 8.75 41.85 -2.27
CA LEU A 496 8.81 42.99 -3.17
C LEU A 496 10.13 43.77 -3.05
N ASP A 497 10.45 44.52 -4.10
CA ASP A 497 11.59 45.45 -4.19
C ASP A 497 11.51 46.64 -3.22
N LYS A 498 10.31 46.96 -2.71
CA LYS A 498 10.01 48.18 -1.94
C LYS A 498 9.19 47.91 -0.70
N VAL A 499 9.28 48.86 0.23
CA VAL A 499 8.45 48.90 1.44
C VAL A 499 7.01 49.28 1.08
N LEU A 500 6.06 48.53 1.63
CA LEU A 500 4.61 48.70 1.52
C LEU A 500 4.10 49.84 2.42
N PRO A 501 2.97 50.49 2.07
CA PRO A 501 2.40 51.59 2.86
C PRO A 501 1.78 51.17 4.20
N ILE A 502 1.67 49.86 4.47
CA ILE A 502 1.17 49.30 5.75
C ILE A 502 2.08 48.17 6.21
N GLU A 503 2.13 47.93 7.53
CA GLU A 503 2.92 46.83 8.11
C GLU A 503 2.14 45.50 8.12
N GLU A 504 0.83 45.58 8.35
CA GLU A 504 -0.13 44.47 8.31
C GLU A 504 -1.46 44.98 7.72
N GLY A 505 -2.18 44.12 7.00
CA GLY A 505 -3.54 44.38 6.55
C GLY A 505 -3.83 43.78 5.18
N TRP A 506 -4.68 44.43 4.38
CA TRP A 506 -4.94 44.03 3.00
C TRP A 506 -4.73 45.19 2.04
N LEU A 507 -4.00 44.95 0.95
CA LEU A 507 -3.84 45.88 -0.16
C LEU A 507 -4.41 45.25 -1.44
N GLU A 508 -4.96 46.08 -2.32
CA GLU A 508 -5.33 45.68 -3.66
C GLU A 508 -4.31 46.22 -4.66
N PHE A 509 -3.86 45.37 -5.59
CA PHE A 509 -2.90 45.71 -6.62
C PHE A 509 -3.48 45.47 -8.01
N GLU A 510 -3.20 46.38 -8.92
CA GLU A 510 -3.25 46.14 -10.37
C GLU A 510 -1.92 45.54 -10.81
N ILE A 511 -1.92 44.64 -11.79
CA ILE A 511 -0.77 43.77 -12.06
C ILE A 511 -0.49 43.75 -13.56
N GLU A 512 0.78 43.95 -13.92
CA GLU A 512 1.24 43.89 -15.30
C GLU A 512 1.24 42.41 -15.75
N PRO A 513 0.43 42.02 -16.74
CA PRO A 513 0.27 40.62 -17.11
C PRO A 513 1.53 40.12 -17.82
N VAL A 514 2.39 39.40 -17.09
CA VAL A 514 3.47 38.62 -17.68
C VAL A 514 2.86 37.49 -18.51
N GLU A 515 3.33 37.32 -19.74
CA GLU A 515 2.98 36.17 -20.59
C GLU A 515 3.47 34.88 -19.94
N ARG A 516 2.54 33.95 -19.68
CA ARG A 516 2.80 32.65 -19.05
C ARG A 516 2.32 31.47 -19.87
N ASP A 517 1.87 31.72 -21.10
CA ASP A 517 1.77 30.67 -22.11
C ASP A 517 3.20 30.28 -22.47
N LEU A 518 3.56 29.04 -22.17
CA LEU A 518 4.94 28.54 -22.31
C LEU A 518 4.96 27.47 -23.40
N PRO A 519 5.81 27.60 -24.44
CA PRO A 519 5.93 26.58 -25.47
C PRO A 519 6.43 25.25 -24.87
N GLU A 520 6.22 24.16 -25.61
CA GLU A 520 6.60 22.83 -25.16
C GLU A 520 8.09 22.76 -24.79
N GLN A 521 8.36 22.37 -23.54
CA GLN A 521 9.70 22.30 -22.98
C GLN A 521 9.76 21.27 -21.84
N PRO A 522 10.97 20.90 -21.38
CA PRO A 522 11.14 20.08 -20.19
C PRO A 522 10.56 20.78 -18.94
N ALA A 523 9.90 19.98 -18.10
CA ALA A 523 9.37 20.37 -16.80
C ALA A 523 9.68 19.27 -15.76
N PHE A 524 9.47 19.57 -14.48
CA PHE A 524 9.44 18.58 -13.40
C PHE A 524 8.13 18.68 -12.63
N LEU A 525 7.52 17.53 -12.36
CA LEU A 525 6.46 17.37 -11.36
C LEU A 525 7.13 16.90 -10.07
N ILE A 526 7.02 17.67 -8.98
CA ILE A 526 7.81 17.46 -7.76
C ILE A 526 6.90 17.38 -6.54
N TYR A 527 6.99 16.29 -5.79
CA TYR A 527 6.52 16.21 -4.41
C TYR A 527 7.63 16.71 -3.48
N LYS A 528 7.35 17.80 -2.76
CA LYS A 528 8.27 18.47 -1.83
C LYS A 528 7.86 18.14 -0.39
N SER A 529 8.72 17.44 0.34
CA SER A 529 8.57 17.13 1.77
C SER A 529 9.05 18.26 2.69
N ASN A 530 9.81 19.20 2.14
CA ASN A 530 10.44 20.32 2.82
C ASN A 530 9.68 21.64 2.62
N ARG A 531 9.73 22.51 3.64
CA ARG A 531 8.83 23.69 3.74
C ARG A 531 9.05 24.78 2.70
N HIS A 532 10.24 24.89 2.12
CA HIS A 532 10.65 26.06 1.34
C HIS A 532 11.07 25.70 -0.08
N TYR A 533 10.70 26.53 -1.05
CA TYR A 533 11.15 26.46 -2.44
C TYR A 533 11.38 27.89 -3.00
N PRO A 534 12.27 28.70 -2.38
CA PRO A 534 12.47 30.08 -2.78
C PRO A 534 12.92 30.18 -4.24
N THR A 535 12.19 30.96 -5.03
CA THR A 535 12.46 31.23 -6.44
C THR A 535 12.70 32.71 -6.68
N THR A 536 13.61 33.02 -7.58
CA THR A 536 14.07 34.39 -7.90
C THR A 536 14.08 34.62 -9.41
N LEU A 537 14.52 35.80 -9.85
CA LEU A 537 14.80 36.05 -11.27
C LEU A 537 15.96 35.18 -11.80
N GLN A 538 16.79 34.64 -10.92
CA GLN A 538 18.00 33.87 -11.24
C GLN A 538 17.77 32.35 -11.20
N THR A 539 16.65 31.86 -10.67
CA THR A 539 16.29 30.44 -10.65
C THR A 539 16.22 29.88 -12.07
N GLN A 540 16.93 28.77 -12.31
CA GLN A 540 17.00 28.10 -13.61
C GLN A 540 16.17 26.82 -13.62
N PHE A 541 15.92 26.27 -14.81
CA PHE A 541 15.27 24.97 -14.92
C PHE A 541 16.18 23.84 -14.41
N GLY A 542 15.68 23.05 -13.46
CA GLY A 542 16.45 21.97 -12.82
C GLY A 542 17.34 22.45 -11.68
N ASP A 543 17.07 23.62 -11.11
CA ASP A 543 17.73 24.15 -9.92
C ASP A 543 17.63 23.13 -8.76
N GLN A 544 18.78 22.74 -8.21
CA GLN A 544 18.87 21.70 -7.19
C GLN A 544 18.15 22.10 -5.89
N GLN A 545 18.01 23.38 -5.56
CA GLN A 545 17.21 23.81 -4.39
C GLN A 545 15.71 23.61 -4.62
N ILE A 546 15.26 23.64 -5.88
CA ILE A 546 13.88 23.36 -6.28
C ILE A 546 13.65 21.86 -6.39
N LEU A 547 14.57 21.10 -6.98
CA LEU A 547 14.48 19.64 -7.09
C LEU A 547 14.64 18.92 -5.73
N SER A 548 15.49 19.42 -4.83
CA SER A 548 15.79 18.74 -3.56
C SER A 548 14.53 18.62 -2.70
N SER A 549 14.10 17.38 -2.49
CA SER A 549 13.07 16.99 -1.55
C SER A 549 13.54 15.75 -0.83
N ASP A 550 13.61 15.81 0.49
CA ASP A 550 14.02 14.71 1.34
C ASP A 550 13.02 13.56 1.15
N LEU A 551 13.47 12.37 0.72
CA LEU A 551 12.58 11.21 0.72
C LEU A 551 12.19 10.93 2.17
N ILE A 552 10.89 10.75 2.42
CA ILE A 552 10.40 10.36 3.74
C ILE A 552 10.77 8.89 3.94
N GLY A 553 11.97 8.68 4.50
CA GLY A 553 12.55 7.37 4.78
C GLY A 553 11.88 6.68 5.97
N HIS A 554 12.67 6.16 6.92
CA HIS A 554 12.19 5.45 8.11
C HIS A 554 11.58 6.35 9.21
N LEU A 555 10.79 7.35 8.80
CA LEU A 555 10.45 8.54 9.57
C LEU A 555 9.52 8.27 10.77
N SER A 556 10.14 7.80 11.85
CA SER A 556 9.53 7.63 13.16
C SER A 556 9.31 9.02 13.79
N TYR A 557 8.07 9.53 13.85
CA TYR A 557 7.78 10.89 14.36
C TYR A 557 7.53 10.92 15.88
N ASN A 558 8.58 10.73 16.67
CA ASN A 558 8.43 10.23 18.03
C ASN A 558 8.41 11.34 19.11
N HIS A 559 7.39 11.33 19.98
CA HIS A 559 7.35 12.12 21.21
C HIS A 559 8.10 11.44 22.37
N ARG A 560 8.40 12.20 23.44
CA ARG A 560 9.09 11.71 24.67
C ARG A 560 8.43 10.49 25.33
N GLN A 561 7.13 10.29 25.14
CA GLN A 561 6.33 9.17 25.69
C GLN A 561 6.66 7.78 25.11
N ILE A 562 7.47 7.69 24.05
CA ILE A 562 7.74 6.42 23.37
C ILE A 562 8.93 5.73 24.02
N ARG A 563 8.65 4.62 24.71
CA ARG A 563 9.61 3.79 25.41
C ARG A 563 10.23 2.81 24.41
N LEU A 564 11.44 3.12 23.93
CA LEU A 564 12.15 2.30 22.96
C LEU A 564 13.16 1.37 23.66
N TRP A 565 12.98 0.07 23.48
CA TRP A 565 14.02 -0.93 23.72
C TRP A 565 14.43 -1.53 22.39
N ALA A 566 15.70 -1.50 22.03
CA ALA A 566 16.22 -2.13 20.84
C ALA A 566 17.50 -2.90 21.15
N LYS A 567 17.64 -4.07 20.55
CA LYS A 567 18.84 -4.89 20.59
C LYS A 567 19.17 -5.41 19.20
N ASP A 568 20.44 -5.36 18.82
CA ASP A 568 20.96 -5.85 17.53
C ASP A 568 20.14 -5.28 16.34
N PHE A 569 19.77 -4.00 16.41
CA PHE A 569 18.98 -3.29 15.39
C PHE A 569 19.92 -2.47 14.49
N ILE A 570 20.07 -2.90 13.24
CA ILE A 570 20.71 -2.14 12.15
C ILE A 570 19.64 -1.30 11.44
N HIS A 571 19.60 -0.01 11.74
CA HIS A 571 18.66 0.93 11.14
C HIS A 571 19.31 1.70 9.98
N LYS A 572 18.99 1.32 8.73
CA LYS A 572 19.40 2.12 7.56
C LYS A 572 18.30 3.12 7.20
N GLY A 573 18.28 4.25 7.90
CA GLY A 573 17.31 5.30 7.65
C GLY A 573 17.31 6.41 8.70
N TYR A 574 16.51 7.44 8.44
CA TYR A 574 16.35 8.60 9.31
C TYR A 574 15.32 8.33 10.43
N TYR A 575 15.75 8.37 11.69
CA TYR A 575 14.89 8.33 12.89
C TYR A 575 14.69 9.75 13.42
N ARG A 576 13.54 10.07 14.04
CA ARG A 576 13.29 11.45 14.48
C ARG A 576 12.63 11.55 15.86
N GLN A 577 13.43 11.89 16.87
CA GLN A 577 12.86 12.42 18.10
C GLN A 577 12.26 13.83 17.86
N THR A 578 11.15 14.12 18.53
CA THR A 578 10.54 15.45 18.59
C THR A 578 10.76 16.04 19.99
N ALA A 579 11.16 17.31 20.06
CA ALA A 579 11.45 18.00 21.31
C ALA A 579 10.21 18.31 22.19
N ALA A 580 9.02 17.85 21.80
CA ALA A 580 7.75 18.11 22.47
C ALA A 580 7.18 16.81 23.07
N GLY A 581 6.80 16.85 24.34
CA GLY A 581 6.20 15.71 25.03
C GLY A 581 6.00 15.97 26.52
N LYS A 582 5.28 15.07 27.18
CA LYS A 582 5.02 15.07 28.64
C LYS A 582 5.39 13.74 29.33
N GLY A 583 5.83 12.72 28.57
CA GLY A 583 6.26 11.43 29.12
C GLY A 583 7.71 11.40 29.60
N GLU A 584 8.04 10.34 30.31
CA GLU A 584 9.40 10.01 30.73
C GLU A 584 10.18 9.38 29.55
N GLU A 585 11.38 9.90 29.29
CA GLU A 585 12.27 9.39 28.24
C GLU A 585 12.83 8.02 28.64
N PHE A 586 12.54 6.99 27.83
CA PHE A 586 13.15 5.67 27.98
C PHE A 586 13.68 5.17 26.64
N TYR A 587 15.01 5.17 26.50
CA TYR A 587 15.72 4.66 25.34
C TYR A 587 16.78 3.66 25.81
N CYS A 588 16.71 2.42 25.34
CA CYS A 588 17.73 1.40 25.57
C CYS A 588 18.14 0.82 24.21
N LEU A 589 19.40 1.00 23.81
CA LEU A 589 19.96 0.55 22.54
C LEU A 589 21.17 -0.35 22.81
N ILE A 590 21.05 -1.65 22.49
CA ILE A 590 22.05 -2.68 22.78
C ILE A 590 22.62 -3.19 21.45
N GLY A 591 23.84 -2.80 21.07
CA GLY A 591 24.44 -3.24 19.80
C GLY A 591 23.78 -2.65 18.53
N CYS A 592 22.96 -1.61 18.67
CA CYS A 592 22.26 -0.96 17.56
C CYS A 592 23.16 -0.01 16.75
N SER A 593 22.80 0.22 15.49
CA SER A 593 23.40 1.24 14.61
C SER A 593 22.30 2.01 13.85
N GLY A 594 22.60 3.25 13.42
CA GLY A 594 21.64 4.07 12.67
C GLY A 594 20.71 4.97 13.49
N PHE A 595 21.13 5.36 14.69
CA PHE A 595 20.39 6.26 15.60
C PHE A 595 21.20 7.52 16.00
N GLY A 596 22.37 7.75 15.39
CA GLY A 596 23.42 8.62 15.94
C GLY A 596 23.14 10.12 15.97
N ASN A 597 22.35 10.65 15.03
CA ASN A 597 22.05 12.08 14.90
C ASN A 597 20.68 12.46 15.50
N GLU A 598 19.95 11.48 16.01
CA GLU A 598 18.48 11.44 15.92
C GLU A 598 17.77 11.79 17.23
N PHE A 599 18.55 12.00 18.29
CA PHE A 599 18.13 12.46 19.61
C PHE A 599 18.63 13.90 19.81
N ASN A 600 17.77 14.87 19.50
CA ASN A 600 18.10 16.30 19.57
C ASN A 600 16.99 17.09 20.29
N PRO A 601 17.24 17.67 21.49
CA PRO A 601 18.51 17.66 22.23
C PRO A 601 18.92 16.24 22.67
N SER A 602 20.20 16.06 23.00
CA SER A 602 20.73 14.76 23.43
C SER A 602 20.02 14.27 24.71
N VAL A 603 19.56 13.02 24.70
CA VAL A 603 18.84 12.36 25.81
C VAL A 603 19.61 11.15 26.33
N PRO A 604 19.40 10.71 27.58
CA PRO A 604 20.04 9.52 28.11
C PRO A 604 19.60 8.25 27.37
N VAL A 605 20.58 7.54 26.79
CA VAL A 605 20.39 6.22 26.17
C VAL A 605 21.12 5.16 27.00
N ARG A 606 20.39 4.10 27.36
CA ARG A 606 20.89 2.95 28.12
C ARG A 606 21.35 1.83 27.17
N ASN A 607 22.13 0.88 27.68
CA ASN A 607 22.59 -0.30 26.93
C ASN A 607 22.56 -1.61 27.76
N ASP A 608 21.93 -1.56 28.93
CA ASP A 608 21.99 -2.55 30.01
C ASP A 608 20.59 -3.01 30.50
N ALA A 609 19.52 -2.27 30.16
CA ALA A 609 18.19 -2.53 30.69
C ALA A 609 17.58 -3.82 30.10
N PRO A 610 16.86 -4.62 30.92
CA PRO A 610 16.16 -5.81 30.43
C PRO A 610 15.06 -5.45 29.44
N MET A 611 14.68 -6.41 28.59
CA MET A 611 13.49 -6.29 27.75
C MET A 611 12.24 -6.09 28.62
N PRO A 612 11.30 -5.20 28.23
CA PRO A 612 10.01 -5.08 28.92
C PRO A 612 9.28 -6.43 29.05
N GLU A 613 8.76 -6.70 30.25
CA GLU A 613 8.03 -7.93 30.57
C GLU A 613 6.83 -8.12 29.63
N GLU A 614 6.04 -7.07 29.42
CA GLU A 614 4.87 -7.01 28.54
C GLU A 614 5.13 -7.38 27.07
N ALA A 615 6.39 -7.29 26.61
CA ALA A 615 6.85 -7.73 25.30
C ALA A 615 7.44 -9.15 25.35
N SER A 616 8.13 -9.51 26.43
CA SER A 616 8.64 -10.86 26.69
C SER A 616 7.48 -11.88 26.76
N GLU A 617 6.38 -11.52 27.43
CA GLU A 617 5.10 -12.23 27.42
C GLU A 617 4.57 -12.47 26.00
N LEU A 618 4.57 -11.43 25.16
CA LEU A 618 3.99 -11.47 23.83
C LEU A 618 4.81 -12.34 22.88
N ILE A 619 6.14 -12.32 23.01
CA ILE A 619 7.05 -13.25 22.34
C ILE A 619 6.82 -14.69 22.83
N ALA A 620 6.64 -14.89 24.14
CA ALA A 620 6.35 -16.22 24.70
C ALA A 620 5.00 -16.77 24.21
N LEU A 621 3.96 -15.93 24.12
CA LEU A 621 2.65 -16.29 23.59
C LEU A 621 2.71 -16.74 22.13
N LEU A 622 3.35 -15.94 21.25
CA LEU A 622 3.49 -16.29 19.83
C LEU A 622 4.36 -17.54 19.63
N LYS A 623 5.40 -17.72 20.45
CA LYS A 623 6.20 -18.96 20.48
C LYS A 623 5.39 -20.16 20.95
N LYS A 624 4.56 -20.04 21.98
CA LYS A 624 3.69 -21.12 22.44
C LYS A 624 2.73 -21.54 21.33
N LYS A 625 1.97 -20.60 20.76
CA LYS A 625 1.10 -20.82 19.60
C LYS A 625 1.85 -21.55 18.46
N THR A 626 3.11 -21.17 18.20
CA THR A 626 3.96 -21.83 17.20
C THR A 626 4.37 -23.26 17.59
N MET A 627 4.67 -23.52 18.86
CA MET A 627 5.12 -24.82 19.36
C MET A 627 3.99 -25.85 19.43
N ASP A 628 2.79 -25.41 19.82
CA ASP A 628 1.59 -26.25 19.92
C ASP A 628 1.29 -26.97 18.56
N PHE A 629 1.67 -26.39 17.41
CA PHE A 629 1.54 -27.03 16.09
C PHE A 629 2.66 -28.01 15.71
N LYS A 630 3.85 -27.92 16.33
CA LYS A 630 4.97 -28.81 15.99
C LYS A 630 4.84 -30.20 16.61
N THR A 631 4.06 -30.32 17.69
CA THR A 631 3.79 -31.59 18.36
C THR A 631 2.81 -32.49 17.61
N ASP A 632 1.87 -31.90 16.85
CA ASP A 632 0.82 -32.63 16.11
C ASP A 632 1.26 -33.04 14.69
N SER A 633 2.45 -32.59 14.26
CA SER A 633 3.11 -33.10 13.06
C SER A 633 3.56 -34.54 13.29
N PRO A 634 3.11 -35.53 12.50
CA PRO A 634 3.47 -36.92 12.71
C PRO A 634 4.98 -37.10 12.57
N LYS A 635 5.60 -37.67 13.61
CA LYS A 635 6.98 -38.16 13.52
C LYS A 635 7.08 -39.06 12.28
N LYS A 636 8.00 -38.77 11.36
CA LYS A 636 8.28 -39.66 10.22
C LYS A 636 8.42 -41.10 10.78
N PRO A 637 7.79 -42.11 10.17
CA PRO A 637 7.99 -43.50 10.57
C PRO A 637 9.49 -43.75 10.64
N GLY A 638 9.97 -44.15 11.83
CA GLY A 638 11.39 -44.41 12.03
C GLY A 638 11.82 -45.47 11.04
N LEU A 639 12.83 -45.16 10.22
CA LEU A 639 13.52 -46.19 9.45
C LEU A 639 14.08 -47.18 10.48
N LEU A 640 13.49 -48.38 10.51
CA LEU A 640 14.03 -49.49 11.30
C LEU A 640 15.46 -49.74 10.81
N PRO A 641 16.43 -49.97 11.71
CA PRO A 641 17.76 -50.38 11.29
C PRO A 641 17.65 -51.71 10.54
N GLY A 642 18.27 -51.77 9.36
CA GLY A 642 18.40 -52.98 8.54
C GLY A 642 19.63 -53.80 8.90
#